data_AF-A0AAD6MLS1-F1
#
_entry.id   AF-A0AAD6MLS1-F1
#
_cell.length_a   1.000
_cell.length_b   1.000
_cell.length_c   1.000
_cell.angle_alpha   90.00
_cell.angle_beta   90.00
_cell.angle_gamma   90.00
#
_symmetry.space_group_name_H-M   'P 1'
#
loop_
_entity.id
_entity.type
_entity.pdbx_description
1 polymer ?
#
loop_
_entity_poly.entity_id
_entity_poly.type
_entity_poly.pdbx_seq_one_letter_code
_entity_poly.pdbx_strand_id
1 'polypeptide(L)'
;MWPIAYSHASNKGNVEKLLIAFHLSLVRGSPIRNHFRFAQYGLLGGTAQNEWLNLFLCSKGFSGIPSSIILPTEGIIGSALKMYVVESKGGAIACMLLALFFLGTWPAVMTLLERRGRLPQHTYLDYSITNLLAAVIIAFTFGEIGKSTHEAPNFSTQLSQLSDNWPSVMFAMAGGVVLSLGNLSTQYAWAFVGLSVTEVITASVTVVIGTTLNYFLDDKINNAKILFPGVGCFLIAVCLASAVHSSNAADNRAKLRCLSNDDKLRSVATDISTSREAFPETERRAKFGTADFLVELENRRAIKVFGKSTLIGLAITFFAGICFSLFSPAFNLASNDQWHTLKKGVPDLVVYTAFFWFSVSCFVLAIILNVTFLYHPVLDLPRSSLKAYINDWNGRGWAFFAGLLCGFGNGLQFMGGQAAGYAAADAVQALPLVSTFWGILLFGEYRKSSRRTYLWRFSWHQQGIENEYSLPSQFNYDRIYCREEENSLTTVFLVHQTTFDFLERFRSYLSNMYLVESKGGAIVCMLFSLFFLGTWPAIMTLLERRGRLPQHTYLDYSITNLLAAVIIALTFGEIGSGRPNFTTQLSQDNWPSIMFAMAGGVVLSLGNLSTQYAWAFVGLSVTEVITSSITVVIGTTLNYFLDDKINKAEILFPGVGCFLIAVCLGSAVHSSNAADNKAKLKGITSDNKNVTETVGFSAYSNEASQTKGVKDMENVSSAPEKAKAGTADFLVELENRRSIKVFGRSTVIGLSITFFAGFCFSLFSPAFNLATNDQWHTLKKGVPKLVVYTAFFWFSVSCFVLAIILNVTFLYRPVLNLPRSSLKAYLNDWNGRGWAFGAGLLCGFGNGLQFMGGQAAGYAAADAVQALPLVSTFWGILIFGEYRKSSRRTYILLVNMLFMFIAAVGILMASSGHRK
;
A
#
# COMPACT_ATOMS: atom_id res chain seq x y z
N MET A 1 39.56 34.39 25.93
CA MET A 1 38.37 34.72 26.75
C MET A 1 37.27 33.75 26.36
N TRP A 2 36.65 33.06 27.32
CA TRP A 2 35.64 32.01 27.06
C TRP A 2 34.21 32.64 26.92
N PRO A 3 33.19 31.87 26.48
CA PRO A 3 31.89 32.38 26.03
C PRO A 3 30.78 32.31 27.10
N ILE A 4 29.57 32.79 26.75
CA ILE A 4 28.27 32.48 27.38
C ILE A 4 27.13 32.96 26.43
N ALA A 5 25.85 32.58 26.62
CA ALA A 5 25.24 31.28 26.30
C ALA A 5 23.68 31.42 26.33
N TYR A 6 22.98 30.55 25.57
CA TYR A 6 21.58 30.10 25.70
C TYR A 6 20.49 30.96 26.39
N SER A 7 19.31 31.05 25.75
CA SER A 7 18.10 30.41 26.33
C SER A 7 16.99 30.17 25.29
N HIS A 8 16.21 29.11 25.50
CA HIS A 8 15.16 28.61 24.60
C HIS A 8 13.98 28.13 25.46
N ALA A 9 12.78 28.66 25.24
CA ALA A 9 11.58 28.24 25.98
C ALA A 9 10.67 27.35 25.13
N SER A 10 10.67 26.04 25.41
CA SER A 10 9.83 25.06 24.71
C SER A 10 8.47 24.89 25.39
N ASN A 11 7.43 24.54 24.63
CA ASN A 11 6.15 24.12 25.20
C ASN A 11 5.71 22.75 24.65
N LYS A 12 6.46 21.69 25.02
CA LYS A 12 6.26 20.30 24.56
C LYS A 12 5.06 19.56 25.18
N GLY A 13 4.36 20.13 26.17
CA GLY A 13 3.43 19.38 27.05
C GLY A 13 2.08 18.94 26.45
N ASN A 14 1.60 19.52 25.35
CA ASN A 14 0.23 19.27 24.85
C ASN A 14 0.11 18.14 23.80
N VAL A 15 1.22 17.67 23.21
CA VAL A 15 1.17 16.68 22.12
C VAL A 15 0.90 15.26 22.65
N GLU A 16 1.47 14.88 23.80
CA GLU A 16 1.31 13.53 24.38
C GLU A 16 -0.14 13.25 24.84
N LYS A 17 -0.79 14.22 25.48
CA LYS A 17 -2.17 14.05 25.98
C LYS A 17 -3.18 13.80 24.84
N LEU A 18 -2.93 14.37 23.65
CA LEU A 18 -3.84 14.22 22.52
C LEU A 18 -3.70 12.86 21.79
N LEU A 19 -2.46 12.34 21.71
CA LEU A 19 -2.17 11.00 21.18
C LEU A 19 -2.83 9.88 22.01
N ILE A 20 -2.98 10.08 23.32
CA ILE A 20 -3.66 9.16 24.24
C ILE A 20 -5.20 9.18 24.03
N ALA A 21 -5.78 10.31 23.63
CA ALA A 21 -7.21 10.43 23.35
C ALA A 21 -7.60 9.79 22.00
N PHE A 22 -6.82 10.01 20.94
CA PHE A 22 -7.04 9.36 19.63
C PHE A 22 -6.97 7.82 19.73
N HIS A 23 -6.21 7.33 20.71
CA HIS A 23 -6.04 5.91 21.00
C HIS A 23 -7.27 5.25 21.65
N LEU A 24 -8.21 6.00 22.23
CA LEU A 24 -9.39 5.47 22.92
C LEU A 24 -10.52 5.00 21.97
N SER A 25 -10.66 5.63 20.80
CA SER A 25 -11.89 5.52 20.01
C SER A 25 -11.89 4.41 18.95
N LEU A 26 -10.71 3.98 18.46
CA LEU A 26 -10.54 2.75 17.64
C LEU A 26 -10.92 1.45 18.39
N VAL A 27 -11.19 1.59 19.69
CA VAL A 27 -11.14 0.52 20.67
C VAL A 27 -12.50 0.39 21.38
N ARG A 28 -13.61 0.57 20.65
CA ARG A 28 -14.97 0.29 21.12
C ARG A 28 -15.87 -0.32 20.01
N GLY A 29 -15.77 -1.64 19.85
CA GLY A 29 -16.96 -2.47 19.50
C GLY A 29 -17.63 -2.86 20.83
N SER A 30 -18.93 -3.04 20.94
CA SER A 30 -19.87 -3.84 20.13
C SER A 30 -21.05 -3.01 19.56
N PRO A 31 -22.15 -3.65 19.12
CA PRO A 31 -22.19 -4.76 18.16
C PRO A 31 -22.70 -4.24 16.79
N ILE A 32 -22.84 -5.15 15.80
CA ILE A 32 -24.05 -5.31 14.98
C ILE A 32 -23.89 -6.36 13.90
N ARG A 33 -24.82 -7.30 13.98
CA ARG A 33 -25.11 -8.35 13.01
C ARG A 33 -25.34 -7.82 11.58
N ASN A 34 -24.82 -8.61 10.65
CA ASN A 34 -25.45 -8.89 9.35
C ASN A 34 -25.56 -7.69 8.39
N HIS A 35 -24.43 -7.28 7.80
CA HIS A 35 -24.33 -6.85 6.40
C HIS A 35 -22.96 -7.31 5.88
N PHE A 36 -22.83 -8.13 4.82
CA PHE A 36 -23.75 -8.39 3.71
C PHE A 36 -24.14 -9.87 3.55
N ARG A 37 -25.41 -10.11 3.18
CA ARG A 37 -25.70 -11.05 2.07
C ARG A 37 -25.72 -10.23 0.77
N PHE A 38 -24.66 -10.37 0.00
CA PHE A 38 -24.60 -10.42 -1.46
C PHE A 38 -23.35 -11.28 -1.73
N ALA A 39 -23.36 -12.28 -2.60
CA ALA A 39 -24.30 -12.52 -3.68
C ALA A 39 -24.87 -13.95 -3.70
N GLN A 40 -26.08 -14.08 -4.22
CA GLN A 40 -26.52 -15.23 -4.99
C GLN A 40 -27.28 -14.71 -6.21
N TYR A 41 -27.00 -15.14 -7.44
CA TYR A 41 -25.74 -15.60 -8.05
C TYR A 41 -25.94 -15.50 -9.58
N GLY A 42 -24.88 -15.52 -10.37
CA GLY A 42 -24.94 -15.92 -11.77
C GLY A 42 -25.46 -14.90 -12.79
N LEU A 43 -24.66 -14.68 -13.82
CA LEU A 43 -24.79 -15.45 -15.07
C LEU A 43 -23.34 -15.87 -15.44
N LEU A 44 -23.03 -17.10 -15.87
CA LEU A 44 -23.88 -18.28 -16.09
C LEU A 44 -23.29 -19.51 -15.40
N GLY A 45 -24.16 -20.29 -14.75
CA GLY A 45 -23.99 -21.73 -14.82
C GLY A 45 -24.47 -22.17 -16.20
N GLY A 46 -23.61 -22.80 -16.98
CA GLY A 46 -24.09 -23.66 -18.06
C GLY A 46 -24.91 -24.81 -17.45
N THR A 47 -25.99 -25.20 -18.13
CA THR A 47 -26.68 -26.46 -17.85
C THR A 47 -25.74 -27.65 -18.02
N ALA A 48 -25.80 -28.60 -17.09
CA ALA A 48 -25.29 -29.99 -17.18
C ALA A 48 -23.80 -30.17 -17.60
N GLN A 49 -22.93 -30.65 -16.71
CA GLN A 49 -22.73 -32.08 -16.42
C GLN A 49 -22.51 -32.96 -17.67
N ASN A 50 -21.30 -33.55 -17.70
CA ASN A 50 -20.93 -34.80 -18.38
C ASN A 50 -20.83 -34.80 -19.92
N GLU A 51 -19.66 -34.41 -20.45
CA GLU A 51 -19.11 -35.06 -21.68
C GLU A 51 -17.60 -34.84 -21.96
N TRP A 52 -16.86 -34.17 -21.06
CA TRP A 52 -15.46 -33.73 -21.28
C TRP A 52 -14.36 -34.80 -21.17
N LEU A 53 -14.65 -36.07 -21.49
CA LEU A 53 -13.64 -37.15 -21.56
C LEU A 53 -13.59 -37.90 -22.91
N ASN A 54 -14.56 -37.69 -23.82
CA ASN A 54 -14.69 -38.51 -25.04
C ASN A 54 -14.28 -37.81 -26.36
N LEU A 55 -13.86 -36.54 -26.32
CA LEU A 55 -13.59 -35.75 -27.53
C LEU A 55 -12.09 -35.61 -27.91
N PHE A 56 -11.21 -36.41 -27.29
CA PHE A 56 -9.76 -36.38 -27.59
C PHE A 56 -9.24 -37.60 -28.38
N LEU A 57 -10.04 -38.65 -28.60
CA LEU A 57 -9.59 -39.88 -29.27
C LEU A 57 -10.68 -40.57 -30.12
N CYS A 58 -11.06 -40.01 -31.26
CA CYS A 58 -11.34 -40.85 -32.43
C CYS A 58 -11.24 -40.10 -33.77
N SER A 59 -10.44 -40.64 -34.68
CA SER A 59 -10.37 -40.22 -36.08
C SER A 59 -11.24 -41.15 -36.94
N LYS A 60 -12.14 -40.58 -37.77
CA LYS A 60 -12.46 -41.05 -39.14
C LYS A 60 -13.62 -40.28 -39.81
N GLY A 61 -13.41 -39.86 -41.06
CA GLY A 61 -14.42 -39.97 -42.13
C GLY A 61 -15.01 -38.68 -42.72
N PHE A 62 -14.94 -38.59 -44.07
CA PHE A 62 -15.72 -37.75 -45.00
C PHE A 62 -15.60 -36.21 -44.86
N SER A 63 -14.99 -35.43 -45.76
CA SER A 63 -14.97 -35.31 -47.24
C SER A 63 -16.03 -34.35 -47.83
N GLY A 64 -15.59 -33.38 -48.66
CA GLY A 64 -16.46 -32.55 -49.52
C GLY A 64 -16.37 -31.02 -49.37
N ILE A 65 -15.38 -30.40 -50.04
CA ILE A 65 -15.47 -29.29 -51.03
C ILE A 65 -16.59 -28.21 -50.87
N PRO A 66 -16.36 -26.88 -51.13
CA PRO A 66 -15.22 -26.27 -51.83
C PRO A 66 -14.46 -25.15 -51.09
N SER A 67 -13.21 -24.99 -51.51
CA SER A 67 -12.36 -23.81 -51.27
C SER A 67 -12.85 -22.58 -52.04
N SER A 68 -13.00 -21.42 -51.39
CA SER A 68 -12.78 -20.10 -52.01
C SER A 68 -12.84 -18.96 -50.99
N ILE A 69 -11.66 -18.45 -50.63
CA ILE A 69 -11.26 -17.04 -50.46
C ILE A 69 -9.91 -17.11 -49.72
N ILE A 70 -8.85 -17.16 -50.51
CA ILE A 70 -7.49 -16.85 -50.05
C ILE A 70 -7.34 -15.35 -50.23
N LEU A 71 -6.99 -14.64 -49.15
CA LEU A 71 -6.40 -13.30 -49.20
C LEU A 71 -5.12 -13.35 -48.36
N PRO A 72 -3.96 -12.93 -48.91
CA PRO A 72 -2.67 -13.25 -48.31
C PRO A 72 -2.24 -12.21 -47.29
N THR A 73 -1.99 -12.64 -46.05
CA THR A 73 -1.21 -11.89 -45.05
C THR A 73 -0.04 -12.71 -44.48
N GLU A 74 0.46 -13.69 -45.24
CA GLU A 74 1.83 -14.19 -45.04
C GLU A 74 2.82 -13.24 -45.72
N GLY A 75 3.15 -12.17 -44.99
CA GLY A 75 4.11 -11.16 -45.41
C GLY A 75 4.13 -9.97 -44.45
N ILE A 76 5.32 -9.56 -44.03
CA ILE A 76 5.62 -8.31 -43.29
C ILE A 76 5.44 -8.32 -41.74
N ILE A 77 4.76 -9.28 -41.10
CA ILE A 77 4.81 -9.47 -39.61
C ILE A 77 5.75 -10.64 -39.21
N GLY A 78 6.83 -10.83 -39.96
CA GLY A 78 7.63 -12.06 -39.98
C GLY A 78 8.91 -12.10 -39.12
N SER A 79 9.28 -11.04 -38.41
CA SER A 79 10.62 -10.93 -37.79
C SER A 79 10.62 -10.45 -36.33
N ALA A 80 11.25 -11.27 -35.46
CA ALA A 80 11.83 -10.92 -34.16
C ALA A 80 10.88 -10.53 -32.98
N LEU A 81 10.04 -11.46 -32.52
CA LEU A 81 9.55 -11.48 -31.13
C LEU A 81 10.27 -12.59 -30.33
N LYS A 82 11.27 -12.17 -29.54
CA LYS A 82 11.93 -13.00 -28.51
C LYS A 82 10.98 -13.27 -27.34
N MET A 83 11.32 -14.26 -26.52
CA MET A 83 10.61 -14.50 -25.26
C MET A 83 10.72 -13.27 -24.34
N TYR A 84 9.65 -12.92 -23.62
CA TYR A 84 9.69 -11.77 -22.72
C TYR A 84 10.60 -12.08 -21.52
N VAL A 85 11.77 -11.44 -21.47
CA VAL A 85 12.71 -11.49 -20.35
C VAL A 85 12.96 -10.06 -19.88
N VAL A 86 13.12 -9.87 -18.57
CA VAL A 86 13.57 -8.59 -18.04
C VAL A 86 15.06 -8.48 -18.36
N GLU A 87 15.42 -7.74 -19.41
CA GLU A 87 16.83 -7.53 -19.81
C GLU A 87 17.38 -6.17 -19.31
N SER A 88 16.52 -5.25 -18.85
CA SER A 88 16.92 -3.89 -18.47
C SER A 88 17.06 -3.71 -16.96
N LYS A 89 18.12 -3.03 -16.52
CA LYS A 89 18.36 -2.67 -15.10
C LYS A 89 17.16 -1.93 -14.48
N GLY A 90 16.56 -0.99 -15.22
CA GLY A 90 15.35 -0.29 -14.78
C GLY A 90 14.13 -1.19 -14.62
N GLY A 91 13.97 -2.18 -15.51
CA GLY A 91 12.93 -3.21 -15.38
C GLY A 91 13.14 -4.11 -14.16
N ALA A 92 14.38 -4.52 -13.89
CA ALA A 92 14.70 -5.31 -12.69
C ALA A 92 14.41 -4.53 -11.40
N ILE A 93 14.78 -3.25 -11.33
CA ILE A 93 14.49 -2.39 -10.18
C ILE A 93 12.98 -2.19 -9.98
N ALA A 94 12.22 -2.02 -11.07
CA ALA A 94 10.76 -1.97 -11.02
C ALA A 94 10.16 -3.28 -10.47
N CYS A 95 10.62 -4.43 -10.94
CA CYS A 95 10.21 -5.74 -10.45
C CYS A 95 10.56 -5.92 -8.96
N MET A 96 11.77 -5.55 -8.52
CA MET A 96 12.19 -5.62 -7.12
C MET A 96 11.36 -4.69 -6.20
N LEU A 97 11.04 -3.46 -6.63
CA LEU A 97 10.21 -2.54 -5.83
C LEU A 97 8.75 -3.02 -5.69
N LEU A 98 8.18 -3.59 -6.76
CA LEU A 98 6.85 -4.23 -6.70
C LEU A 98 6.88 -5.48 -5.81
N ALA A 99 7.91 -6.32 -5.93
CA ALA A 99 8.12 -7.49 -5.08
C ALA A 99 8.20 -7.10 -3.60
N LEU A 100 8.98 -6.07 -3.25
CA LEU A 100 9.11 -5.55 -1.88
C LEU A 100 7.76 -5.12 -1.30
N PHE A 101 6.92 -4.44 -2.09
CA PHE A 101 5.59 -4.04 -1.63
C PHE A 101 4.65 -5.24 -1.38
N PHE A 102 4.66 -6.23 -2.28
CA PHE A 102 3.82 -7.43 -2.14
C PHE A 102 4.30 -8.35 -1.01
N LEU A 103 5.60 -8.69 -0.99
CA LEU A 103 6.22 -9.54 0.04
C LEU A 103 6.28 -8.86 1.40
N GLY A 104 6.28 -7.54 1.49
CA GLY A 104 6.13 -6.81 2.75
C GLY A 104 4.68 -6.67 3.23
N THR A 105 3.69 -6.84 2.35
CA THR A 105 2.27 -6.78 2.73
C THR A 105 1.70 -8.16 3.10
N TRP A 106 2.17 -9.23 2.46
CA TRP A 106 1.80 -10.62 2.77
C TRP A 106 1.88 -11.00 4.27
N PRO A 107 2.99 -10.74 4.99
CA PRO A 107 3.17 -11.07 6.41
C PRO A 107 2.11 -10.44 7.32
N ALA A 108 1.71 -9.20 7.02
CA ALA A 108 0.70 -8.49 7.78
C ALA A 108 -0.72 -9.10 7.60
N VAL A 109 -1.04 -9.57 6.39
CA VAL A 109 -2.32 -10.26 6.12
C VAL A 109 -2.38 -11.61 6.83
N MET A 110 -1.29 -12.38 6.82
CA MET A 110 -1.21 -13.66 7.53
C MET A 110 -1.28 -13.47 9.06
N THR A 111 -0.57 -12.47 9.59
CA THR A 111 -0.65 -12.08 11.02
C THR A 111 -2.06 -11.64 11.42
N LEU A 112 -2.79 -10.93 10.54
CA LEU A 112 -4.18 -10.55 10.79
C LEU A 112 -5.10 -11.75 10.97
N LEU A 113 -4.84 -12.86 10.27
CA LEU A 113 -5.63 -14.09 10.35
C LEU A 113 -5.36 -14.88 11.64
N GLU A 114 -4.10 -15.00 12.06
CA GLU A 114 -3.73 -15.58 13.36
C GLU A 114 -4.41 -14.83 14.53
N ARG A 115 -4.34 -13.48 14.50
CA ARG A 115 -4.93 -12.61 15.53
C ARG A 115 -6.46 -12.55 15.52
N ARG A 116 -7.10 -13.17 14.53
CA ARG A 116 -8.56 -13.40 14.42
C ARG A 116 -8.97 -14.82 14.78
N GLY A 117 -8.04 -15.71 15.10
CA GLY A 117 -8.33 -17.09 15.48
C GLY A 117 -8.47 -18.07 14.32
N ARG A 118 -8.15 -17.69 13.08
CA ARG A 118 -8.11 -18.67 11.97
C ARG A 118 -6.91 -19.60 12.18
N LEU A 119 -7.12 -20.90 12.07
CA LEU A 119 -6.08 -21.90 12.29
C LEU A 119 -4.94 -21.73 11.26
N PRO A 120 -3.65 -21.79 11.68
CA PRO A 120 -2.50 -21.71 10.79
C PRO A 120 -2.59 -22.68 9.61
N GLN A 121 -2.91 -23.94 9.89
CA GLN A 121 -3.00 -25.01 8.90
C GLN A 121 -4.14 -24.84 7.88
N HIS A 122 -5.25 -24.17 8.25
CA HIS A 122 -6.28 -23.80 7.27
C HIS A 122 -5.79 -22.63 6.39
N THR A 123 -5.18 -21.63 7.03
CA THR A 123 -4.68 -20.42 6.39
C THR A 123 -3.58 -20.74 5.36
N TYR A 124 -2.67 -21.65 5.69
CA TYR A 124 -1.54 -22.00 4.82
C TYR A 124 -1.96 -22.84 3.60
N LEU A 125 -2.99 -23.70 3.73
CA LEU A 125 -3.58 -24.42 2.59
C LEU A 125 -4.29 -23.49 1.61
N ASP A 126 -5.11 -22.54 2.11
CA ASP A 126 -5.75 -21.54 1.24
C ASP A 126 -4.69 -20.68 0.51
N TYR A 127 -3.66 -20.25 1.26
CA TYR A 127 -2.51 -19.50 0.76
C TYR A 127 -1.77 -20.23 -0.36
N SER A 128 -1.44 -21.52 -0.20
CA SER A 128 -0.60 -22.23 -1.17
C SER A 128 -1.30 -22.46 -2.52
N ILE A 129 -2.64 -22.65 -2.53
CA ILE A 129 -3.45 -22.74 -3.76
C ILE A 129 -3.24 -21.50 -4.63
N THR A 130 -3.32 -20.32 -4.02
CA THR A 130 -3.26 -19.04 -4.73
C THR A 130 -1.83 -18.60 -5.05
N ASN A 131 -0.85 -19.02 -4.25
CA ASN A 131 0.57 -18.90 -4.61
C ASN A 131 0.89 -19.69 -5.89
N LEU A 132 0.43 -20.95 -5.98
CA LEU A 132 0.56 -21.74 -7.22
C LEU A 132 -0.21 -21.11 -8.39
N LEU A 133 -1.42 -20.61 -8.16
CA LEU A 133 -2.20 -19.93 -9.21
C LEU A 133 -1.46 -18.72 -9.80
N ALA A 134 -0.80 -17.90 -8.97
CA ALA A 134 0.01 -16.78 -9.44
C ALA A 134 1.19 -17.25 -10.30
N ALA A 135 1.86 -18.34 -9.92
CA ALA A 135 2.93 -18.95 -10.72
C ALA A 135 2.44 -19.53 -12.05
N VAL A 136 1.26 -20.17 -12.07
CA VAL A 136 0.59 -20.63 -13.30
C VAL A 136 0.28 -19.44 -14.21
N ILE A 137 -0.29 -18.36 -13.67
CA ILE A 137 -0.57 -17.13 -14.43
C ILE A 137 0.73 -16.55 -15.01
N ILE A 138 1.79 -16.42 -14.22
CA ILE A 138 3.08 -15.91 -14.68
C ILE A 138 3.68 -16.81 -15.77
N ALA A 139 3.64 -18.13 -15.60
CA ALA A 139 4.18 -19.09 -16.57
C ALA A 139 3.46 -19.03 -17.92
N PHE A 140 2.13 -19.12 -17.94
CA PHE A 140 1.34 -19.05 -19.18
C PHE A 140 1.24 -17.63 -19.77
N THR A 141 1.47 -16.57 -18.98
CA THR A 141 1.44 -15.19 -19.50
C THR A 141 2.80 -14.78 -20.05
N PHE A 142 3.89 -14.95 -19.31
CA PHE A 142 5.21 -14.44 -19.71
C PHE A 142 6.12 -15.51 -20.32
N GLY A 143 5.96 -16.78 -19.91
CA GLY A 143 6.72 -17.90 -20.44
C GLY A 143 6.24 -18.44 -21.79
N GLU A 144 5.06 -18.00 -22.28
CA GLU A 144 4.54 -18.34 -23.62
C GLU A 144 4.60 -17.17 -24.63
N ILE A 145 4.96 -15.96 -24.19
CA ILE A 145 5.20 -14.84 -25.12
C ILE A 145 6.50 -15.12 -25.88
N GLY A 146 6.47 -15.01 -27.21
CA GLY A 146 7.63 -15.14 -28.10
C GLY A 146 7.72 -16.48 -28.83
N LYS A 147 8.61 -16.58 -29.82
CA LYS A 147 8.90 -17.88 -30.46
C LYS A 147 9.89 -18.68 -29.61
N SER A 148 9.56 -19.94 -29.35
CA SER A 148 10.48 -20.91 -28.72
C SER A 148 11.73 -21.09 -29.60
N THR A 149 12.93 -21.01 -29.00
CA THR A 149 14.21 -21.26 -29.69
C THR A 149 14.98 -22.38 -29.00
N HIS A 150 16.03 -22.90 -29.64
CA HIS A 150 16.90 -23.92 -29.04
C HIS A 150 17.73 -23.38 -27.86
N GLU A 151 17.98 -22.07 -27.81
CA GLU A 151 18.74 -21.40 -26.74
C GLU A 151 17.83 -20.90 -25.60
N ALA A 152 16.58 -20.56 -25.91
CA ALA A 152 15.58 -20.09 -24.95
C ALA A 152 14.19 -20.69 -25.31
N PRO A 153 13.96 -21.98 -25.00
CA PRO A 153 12.66 -22.61 -25.22
C PRO A 153 11.58 -22.01 -24.31
N ASN A 154 10.37 -21.86 -24.85
CA ASN A 154 9.21 -21.36 -24.11
C ASN A 154 8.74 -22.39 -23.04
N PHE A 155 7.84 -21.97 -22.14
CA PHE A 155 7.38 -22.77 -21.01
C PHE A 155 6.84 -24.15 -21.43
N SER A 156 5.93 -24.21 -22.41
CA SER A 156 5.40 -25.44 -22.98
C SER A 156 6.46 -26.36 -23.59
N THR A 157 7.46 -25.81 -24.30
CA THR A 157 8.59 -26.61 -24.81
C THR A 157 9.40 -27.19 -23.66
N GLN A 158 9.78 -26.38 -22.65
CA GLN A 158 10.56 -26.87 -21.51
C GLN A 158 9.81 -27.92 -20.67
N LEU A 159 8.48 -27.81 -20.58
CA LEU A 159 7.64 -28.80 -19.89
C LEU A 159 7.69 -30.17 -20.60
N SER A 160 7.84 -30.20 -21.93
CA SER A 160 8.03 -31.44 -22.69
C SER A 160 9.46 -32.02 -22.58
N GLN A 161 10.45 -31.20 -22.24
CA GLN A 161 11.87 -31.55 -22.10
C GLN A 161 12.27 -31.96 -20.66
N LEU A 162 11.29 -32.38 -19.85
CA LEU A 162 11.49 -32.68 -18.42
C LEU A 162 12.55 -33.77 -18.18
N SER A 163 12.71 -34.72 -19.10
CA SER A 163 13.70 -35.80 -19.05
C SER A 163 15.15 -35.31 -19.06
N ASP A 164 15.41 -34.17 -19.68
CA ASP A 164 16.76 -33.62 -19.85
C ASP A 164 17.04 -32.48 -18.86
N ASN A 165 16.01 -31.74 -18.45
CA ASN A 165 16.09 -30.63 -17.48
C ASN A 165 15.89 -31.05 -16.02
N TRP A 166 15.78 -32.34 -15.71
CA TRP A 166 15.43 -32.82 -14.37
C TRP A 166 16.33 -32.29 -13.22
N PRO A 167 17.67 -32.09 -13.36
CA PRO A 167 18.49 -31.58 -12.26
C PRO A 167 18.08 -30.16 -11.85
N SER A 168 17.89 -29.28 -12.83
CA SER A 168 17.44 -27.90 -12.64
C SER A 168 16.02 -27.84 -12.07
N VAL A 169 15.13 -28.75 -12.49
CA VAL A 169 13.79 -28.89 -11.88
C VAL A 169 13.91 -29.28 -10.41
N MET A 170 14.82 -30.19 -10.05
CA MET A 170 15.06 -30.57 -8.65
C MET A 170 15.62 -29.41 -7.82
N PHE A 171 16.48 -28.55 -8.37
CA PHE A 171 16.92 -27.33 -7.68
C PHE A 171 15.78 -26.33 -7.46
N ALA A 172 14.93 -26.10 -8.47
CA ALA A 172 13.74 -25.25 -8.33
C ALA A 172 12.78 -25.81 -7.25
N MET A 173 12.52 -27.12 -7.29
CA MET A 173 11.69 -27.79 -6.30
C MET A 173 12.29 -27.74 -4.89
N ALA A 174 13.62 -27.90 -4.74
CA ALA A 174 14.31 -27.75 -3.46
C ALA A 174 14.17 -26.33 -2.89
N GLY A 175 14.35 -25.31 -3.73
CA GLY A 175 14.08 -23.91 -3.35
C GLY A 175 12.66 -23.72 -2.81
N GLY A 176 11.65 -24.26 -3.51
CA GLY A 176 10.25 -24.15 -3.10
C GLY A 176 9.91 -24.93 -1.81
N VAL A 177 10.56 -26.07 -1.59
CA VAL A 177 10.46 -26.83 -0.32
C VAL A 177 10.99 -25.97 0.83
N VAL A 178 12.19 -25.41 0.68
CA VAL A 178 12.82 -24.65 1.75
C VAL A 178 12.10 -23.31 2.00
N LEU A 179 11.67 -22.60 0.96
CA LEU A 179 10.80 -21.41 1.13
C LEU A 179 9.52 -21.76 1.90
N SER A 180 8.87 -22.89 1.57
CA SER A 180 7.62 -23.28 2.22
C SER A 180 7.83 -23.68 3.69
N LEU A 181 8.94 -24.34 4.04
CA LEU A 181 9.33 -24.57 5.44
C LEU A 181 9.56 -23.25 6.19
N GLY A 182 10.24 -22.29 5.56
CA GLY A 182 10.45 -20.95 6.12
C GLY A 182 9.13 -20.20 6.35
N ASN A 183 8.27 -20.13 5.34
CA ASN A 183 6.97 -19.44 5.39
C ASN A 183 6.05 -20.04 6.46
N LEU A 184 5.98 -21.38 6.53
CA LEU A 184 5.19 -22.10 7.55
C LEU A 184 5.75 -21.83 8.95
N SER A 185 7.07 -21.85 9.13
CA SER A 185 7.73 -21.52 10.40
C SER A 185 7.48 -20.07 10.83
N THR A 186 7.58 -19.13 9.88
CA THR A 186 7.32 -17.69 10.07
C THR A 186 5.90 -17.45 10.56
N GLN A 187 4.92 -18.20 10.04
CA GLN A 187 3.52 -18.15 10.48
C GLN A 187 3.35 -18.41 11.98
N TYR A 188 4.14 -19.33 12.55
CA TYR A 188 4.19 -19.55 14.00
C TYR A 188 5.05 -18.50 14.72
N ALA A 189 6.18 -18.07 14.14
CA ALA A 189 7.08 -17.09 14.76
C ALA A 189 6.40 -15.73 15.05
N TRP A 190 5.59 -15.20 14.12
CA TRP A 190 4.84 -13.95 14.31
C TRP A 190 4.00 -13.96 15.59
N ALA A 191 3.50 -15.14 15.98
CA ALA A 191 2.71 -15.28 17.19
C ALA A 191 3.54 -15.04 18.47
N PHE A 192 4.79 -15.51 18.51
CA PHE A 192 5.65 -15.43 19.69
C PHE A 192 6.41 -14.12 19.81
N VAL A 193 7.02 -13.63 18.73
CA VAL A 193 7.96 -12.49 18.80
C VAL A 193 7.45 -11.21 18.10
N GLY A 194 6.38 -11.31 17.32
CA GLY A 194 5.74 -10.19 16.63
C GLY A 194 6.30 -9.92 15.24
N LEU A 195 5.50 -9.25 14.41
CA LEU A 195 5.74 -9.07 12.98
C LEU A 195 7.07 -8.36 12.71
N SER A 196 7.24 -7.18 13.31
CA SER A 196 8.43 -6.33 13.19
C SER A 196 9.76 -6.96 13.61
N VAL A 197 9.75 -8.10 14.32
CA VAL A 197 10.95 -8.75 14.86
C VAL A 197 11.26 -10.01 14.09
N THR A 198 10.23 -10.83 13.81
CA THR A 198 10.37 -11.97 12.90
C THR A 198 10.94 -11.51 11.56
N GLU A 199 10.31 -10.52 10.93
CA GLU A 199 10.66 -10.08 9.58
C GLU A 199 12.07 -9.50 9.47
N VAL A 200 12.55 -8.75 10.48
CA VAL A 200 13.92 -8.20 10.44
C VAL A 200 14.96 -9.30 10.63
N ILE A 201 14.74 -10.25 11.54
CA ILE A 201 15.69 -11.35 11.76
C ILE A 201 15.73 -12.26 10.52
N THR A 202 14.57 -12.63 9.96
CA THR A 202 14.52 -13.49 8.78
C THR A 202 15.13 -12.81 7.55
N ALA A 203 14.79 -11.54 7.30
CA ALA A 203 15.36 -10.74 6.22
C ALA A 203 16.89 -10.66 6.31
N SER A 204 17.43 -10.31 7.49
CA SER A 204 18.87 -10.15 7.63
C SER A 204 19.65 -11.47 7.57
N VAL A 205 19.11 -12.58 8.09
CA VAL A 205 19.74 -13.91 7.88
C VAL A 205 19.72 -14.27 6.40
N THR A 206 18.62 -13.97 5.70
CA THR A 206 18.49 -14.17 4.24
C THR A 206 19.52 -13.35 3.48
N VAL A 207 19.67 -12.06 3.80
CA VAL A 207 20.65 -11.19 3.14
C VAL A 207 22.08 -11.63 3.45
N VAL A 208 22.41 -11.95 4.69
CA VAL A 208 23.80 -12.30 5.07
C VAL A 208 24.25 -13.61 4.42
N ILE A 209 23.42 -14.64 4.44
CA ILE A 209 23.80 -15.96 3.90
C ILE A 209 23.44 -16.05 2.41
N GLY A 210 22.21 -15.72 2.02
CA GLY A 210 21.69 -15.83 0.66
C GLY A 210 22.41 -14.92 -0.33
N THR A 211 22.56 -13.63 -0.02
CA THR A 211 23.30 -12.69 -0.89
C THR A 211 24.76 -13.10 -1.06
N THR A 212 25.38 -13.63 0.00
CA THR A 212 26.77 -14.11 -0.06
C THR A 212 26.88 -15.33 -0.97
N LEU A 213 25.99 -16.32 -0.83
CA LEU A 213 25.95 -17.49 -1.71
C LEU A 213 25.65 -17.09 -3.16
N ASN A 214 24.61 -16.30 -3.40
CA ASN A 214 24.25 -15.79 -4.72
C ASN A 214 25.40 -14.98 -5.36
N TYR A 215 26.15 -14.18 -4.58
CA TYR A 215 27.28 -13.42 -5.13
C TYR A 215 28.39 -14.32 -5.69
N PHE A 216 28.59 -15.52 -5.12
CA PHE A 216 29.53 -16.50 -5.67
C PHE A 216 28.92 -17.36 -6.78
N LEU A 217 27.61 -17.60 -6.78
CA LEU A 217 26.90 -18.31 -7.86
C LEU A 217 26.71 -17.44 -9.12
N ASP A 218 26.47 -16.14 -8.98
CA ASP A 218 26.31 -15.19 -10.09
C ASP A 218 27.67 -14.70 -10.65
N ASP A 219 28.73 -15.52 -10.60
CA ASP A 219 30.10 -15.18 -11.06
C ASP A 219 30.63 -13.81 -10.58
N LYS A 220 30.16 -13.33 -9.41
CA LYS A 220 30.50 -12.02 -8.83
C LYS A 220 30.05 -10.83 -9.69
N ILE A 221 28.95 -10.97 -10.45
CA ILE A 221 28.38 -9.93 -11.33
C ILE A 221 28.11 -8.59 -10.61
N ASN A 222 27.78 -8.62 -9.32
CA ASN A 222 27.49 -7.42 -8.53
C ASN A 222 28.74 -6.82 -7.88
N ASN A 223 28.81 -5.48 -7.76
CA ASN A 223 29.98 -4.83 -7.18
C ASN A 223 30.06 -5.06 -5.65
N ALA A 224 30.97 -5.95 -5.22
CA ALA A 224 31.23 -6.27 -3.82
C ALA A 224 31.45 -5.03 -2.92
N LYS A 225 32.08 -3.96 -3.44
CA LYS A 225 32.33 -2.72 -2.70
C LYS A 225 31.06 -1.95 -2.33
N ILE A 226 29.92 -2.30 -2.92
CA ILE A 226 28.61 -1.69 -2.67
C ILE A 226 27.67 -2.73 -2.02
N LEU A 227 27.71 -3.98 -2.51
CA LEU A 227 26.86 -5.08 -2.04
C LEU A 227 27.09 -5.40 -0.55
N PHE A 228 28.34 -5.66 -0.14
CA PHE A 228 28.64 -6.10 1.23
C PHE A 228 28.48 -5.00 2.30
N PRO A 229 28.73 -3.71 2.04
CA PRO A 229 28.28 -2.63 2.94
C PRO A 229 26.76 -2.62 3.13
N GLY A 230 25.98 -2.90 2.08
CA GLY A 230 24.52 -3.09 2.18
C GLY A 230 24.13 -4.27 3.08
N VAL A 231 24.80 -5.42 2.92
CA VAL A 231 24.66 -6.58 3.84
C VAL A 231 25.00 -6.20 5.30
N GLY A 232 26.03 -5.36 5.50
CA GLY A 232 26.40 -4.82 6.80
C GLY A 232 25.28 -3.99 7.47
N CYS A 233 24.51 -3.22 6.70
CA CYS A 233 23.35 -2.50 7.23
C CYS A 233 22.26 -3.44 7.77
N PHE A 234 22.05 -4.60 7.14
CA PHE A 234 21.10 -5.61 7.63
C PHE A 234 21.55 -6.25 8.95
N LEU A 235 22.85 -6.46 9.17
CA LEU A 235 23.38 -6.93 10.46
C LEU A 235 23.08 -5.93 11.59
N ILE A 236 23.31 -4.63 11.34
CA ILE A 236 22.98 -3.56 12.31
C ILE A 236 21.47 -3.55 12.61
N ALA A 237 20.63 -3.75 11.59
CA ALA A 237 19.18 -3.82 11.75
C ALA A 237 18.73 -4.97 12.68
N VAL A 238 19.38 -6.14 12.66
CA VAL A 238 19.09 -7.25 13.61
C VAL A 238 19.36 -6.82 15.05
N CYS A 239 20.52 -6.21 15.31
CA CYS A 239 20.90 -5.78 16.65
C CYS A 239 19.89 -4.77 17.20
N LEU A 240 19.47 -3.80 16.38
CA LEU A 240 18.45 -2.80 16.75
C LEU A 240 17.07 -3.44 16.96
N ALA A 241 16.61 -4.32 16.06
CA ALA A 241 15.32 -5.00 16.21
C ALA A 241 15.28 -5.91 17.45
N SER A 242 16.39 -6.57 17.78
CA SER A 242 16.54 -7.40 18.98
C SER A 242 16.51 -6.56 20.27
N ALA A 243 17.15 -5.39 20.28
CA ALA A 243 17.09 -4.44 21.38
C ALA A 243 15.65 -3.88 21.58
N VAL A 244 14.98 -3.51 20.48
CA VAL A 244 13.58 -3.07 20.48
C VAL A 244 12.64 -4.19 20.95
N HIS A 245 12.86 -5.44 20.52
CA HIS A 245 12.06 -6.60 20.94
C HIS A 245 12.21 -6.88 22.44
N SER A 246 13.44 -7.01 22.93
CA SER A 246 13.72 -7.32 24.33
C SER A 246 13.14 -6.27 25.28
N SER A 247 13.26 -4.98 24.94
CA SER A 247 12.64 -3.87 25.66
C SER A 247 11.10 -3.96 25.65
N ASN A 248 10.48 -4.24 24.50
CA ASN A 248 9.03 -4.40 24.39
C ASN A 248 8.49 -5.66 25.10
N ALA A 249 9.25 -6.76 25.11
CA ALA A 249 8.92 -7.99 25.81
C ALA A 249 9.05 -7.85 27.35
N ALA A 250 9.96 -6.99 27.82
CA ALA A 250 10.03 -6.57 29.22
C ALA A 250 8.81 -5.71 29.60
N ASP A 251 8.44 -4.72 28.77
CA ASP A 251 7.26 -3.88 28.98
C ASP A 251 5.97 -4.70 29.08
N ASN A 252 5.78 -5.68 28.18
CA ASN A 252 4.61 -6.54 28.18
C ASN A 252 4.56 -7.45 29.42
N ARG A 253 5.70 -7.98 29.87
CA ARG A 253 5.78 -8.74 31.13
C ARG A 253 5.49 -7.87 32.35
N ALA A 254 5.95 -6.62 32.39
CA ALA A 254 5.63 -5.69 33.47
C ALA A 254 4.12 -5.39 33.54
N LYS A 255 3.49 -5.09 32.39
CA LYS A 255 2.03 -4.85 32.29
C LYS A 255 1.21 -6.02 32.83
N LEU A 256 1.58 -7.26 32.47
CA LEU A 256 0.89 -8.46 32.94
C LEU A 256 1.13 -8.74 34.43
N ARG A 257 2.32 -8.46 34.97
CA ARG A 257 2.60 -8.56 36.41
C ARG A 257 1.80 -7.57 37.24
N CYS A 258 1.64 -6.33 36.79
CA CYS A 258 0.78 -5.36 37.46
C CYS A 258 -0.67 -5.84 37.58
N LEU A 259 -1.21 -6.47 36.52
CA LEU A 259 -2.56 -7.04 36.52
C LEU A 259 -2.71 -8.20 37.53
N SER A 260 -1.63 -8.94 37.82
CA SER A 260 -1.63 -10.07 38.76
C SER A 260 -1.55 -9.66 40.24
N ASN A 261 -1.23 -8.39 40.53
CA ASN A 261 -1.06 -7.88 41.90
C ASN A 261 -2.25 -7.02 42.38
N ASP A 262 -3.23 -6.74 41.52
CA ASP A 262 -4.50 -6.09 41.91
C ASP A 262 -5.46 -7.14 42.51
N ASP A 263 -5.37 -7.37 43.83
CA ASP A 263 -6.19 -8.37 44.55
C ASP A 263 -7.71 -8.16 44.43
N LYS A 264 -8.18 -6.98 43.99
CA LYS A 264 -9.61 -6.71 43.72
C LYS A 264 -10.18 -7.42 42.49
N LEU A 265 -9.36 -8.06 41.66
CA LEU A 265 -9.80 -8.83 40.48
C LEU A 265 -9.66 -10.35 40.64
N ARG A 266 -9.04 -10.82 41.73
CA ARG A 266 -8.86 -12.27 41.98
C ARG A 266 -10.17 -13.02 42.17
N SER A 267 -11.19 -12.42 42.77
CA SER A 267 -12.51 -13.04 42.94
C SER A 267 -13.22 -13.31 41.61
N VAL A 268 -12.91 -12.56 40.55
CA VAL A 268 -13.51 -12.75 39.21
C VAL A 268 -12.80 -13.86 38.43
N ALA A 269 -11.51 -14.10 38.69
CA ALA A 269 -10.72 -15.08 37.97
C ALA A 269 -11.05 -16.54 38.35
N THR A 270 -11.46 -16.80 39.59
CA THR A 270 -11.79 -18.16 40.08
C THR A 270 -13.12 -18.71 39.55
N ASP A 271 -14.15 -17.88 39.39
CA ASP A 271 -15.48 -18.30 38.91
C ASP A 271 -15.53 -18.63 37.40
N ILE A 272 -14.48 -18.28 36.65
CA ILE A 272 -14.38 -18.54 35.20
C ILE A 272 -14.06 -20.02 34.91
N SER A 273 -13.67 -20.80 35.93
CA SER A 273 -13.30 -22.22 35.75
C SER A 273 -14.49 -23.18 35.59
N THR A 274 -15.72 -22.76 35.89
CA THR A 274 -16.89 -23.67 36.02
C THR A 274 -18.16 -23.26 35.27
N SER A 275 -18.17 -22.17 34.51
CA SER A 275 -19.38 -21.72 33.78
C SER A 275 -19.14 -21.55 32.26
N ARG A 276 -19.75 -22.43 31.46
CA ARG A 276 -19.87 -22.29 29.99
C ARG A 276 -21.10 -21.45 29.62
N GLU A 277 -21.18 -20.21 30.11
CA GLU A 277 -22.23 -19.27 29.68
C GLU A 277 -21.66 -17.91 29.27
N ALA A 278 -22.40 -17.20 28.42
CA ALA A 278 -21.89 -16.04 27.70
C ALA A 278 -21.81 -14.78 28.57
N PHE A 279 -20.61 -14.19 28.66
CA PHE A 279 -20.42 -12.87 29.28
C PHE A 279 -21.24 -11.77 28.57
N PRO A 280 -21.87 -10.85 29.32
CA PRO A 280 -22.71 -9.80 28.75
C PRO A 280 -21.91 -8.78 27.93
N GLU A 281 -22.42 -8.42 26.74
CA GLU A 281 -21.69 -7.74 25.66
C GLU A 281 -21.50 -6.21 25.84
N THR A 282 -21.34 -5.74 27.09
CA THR A 282 -21.17 -4.33 27.46
C THR A 282 -19.84 -4.06 28.16
N GLU A 283 -18.72 -4.38 27.51
CA GLU A 283 -17.41 -3.99 28.01
C GLU A 283 -16.52 -3.22 27.03
N ARG A 284 -15.61 -2.48 27.65
CA ARG A 284 -14.81 -1.41 27.08
C ARG A 284 -13.61 -2.03 26.35
N ARG A 285 -13.80 -2.51 25.10
CA ARG A 285 -12.76 -3.15 24.24
C ARG A 285 -11.37 -2.55 24.52
N ALA A 286 -10.37 -3.41 24.67
CA ALA A 286 -9.15 -3.06 25.40
C ALA A 286 -8.12 -2.34 24.51
N LYS A 287 -7.49 -1.27 25.02
CA LYS A 287 -6.63 -0.40 24.20
C LYS A 287 -5.32 -1.11 23.86
N PHE A 288 -4.91 -1.10 22.59
CA PHE A 288 -3.58 -1.59 22.17
C PHE A 288 -2.48 -1.20 23.17
N GLY A 289 -1.70 -2.19 23.60
CA GLY A 289 -0.62 -2.00 24.57
C GLY A 289 -1.02 -1.93 26.05
N THR A 290 -2.27 -2.19 26.45
CA THR A 290 -2.65 -2.51 27.85
C THR A 290 -2.61 -4.01 28.11
N ALA A 291 -2.53 -4.40 29.39
CA ALA A 291 -2.61 -5.81 29.81
C ALA A 291 -3.92 -6.46 29.35
N ASP A 292 -5.07 -5.81 29.56
CA ASP A 292 -6.39 -6.27 29.10
C ASP A 292 -6.44 -6.48 27.57
N PHE A 293 -5.71 -5.70 26.76
CA PHE A 293 -5.63 -5.94 25.32
C PHE A 293 -4.78 -7.16 24.97
N LEU A 294 -3.71 -7.40 25.74
CA LEU A 294 -2.91 -8.62 25.59
C LEU A 294 -3.75 -9.84 25.97
N VAL A 295 -4.58 -9.77 27.02
CA VAL A 295 -5.53 -10.82 27.40
C VAL A 295 -6.63 -11.01 26.34
N GLU A 296 -7.26 -9.93 25.83
CA GLU A 296 -8.26 -9.98 24.75
C GLU A 296 -7.67 -10.61 23.47
N LEU A 297 -6.43 -10.24 23.12
CA LEU A 297 -5.69 -10.81 22.01
C LEU A 297 -5.38 -12.29 22.24
N GLU A 298 -4.90 -12.65 23.43
CA GLU A 298 -4.58 -14.03 23.80
C GLU A 298 -5.82 -14.93 23.76
N ASN A 299 -6.99 -14.43 24.16
CA ASN A 299 -8.24 -15.17 24.10
C ASN A 299 -8.68 -15.45 22.65
N ARG A 300 -8.63 -14.43 21.77
CA ARG A 300 -9.17 -14.53 20.39
C ARG A 300 -8.23 -15.12 19.34
N ARG A 301 -6.92 -15.09 19.56
CA ARG A 301 -5.91 -15.57 18.61
C ARG A 301 -5.88 -17.11 18.52
N ALA A 302 -5.32 -17.62 17.42
CA ALA A 302 -5.19 -19.06 17.22
C ALA A 302 -4.10 -19.68 18.10
N ILE A 303 -2.88 -19.14 18.08
CA ILE A 303 -1.72 -19.71 18.79
C ILE A 303 -1.64 -19.10 20.18
N LYS A 304 -1.74 -19.91 21.24
CA LYS A 304 -1.54 -19.45 22.63
C LYS A 304 -0.06 -19.36 22.97
N VAL A 305 0.35 -18.24 23.55
CA VAL A 305 1.74 -17.82 23.81
C VAL A 305 1.95 -17.42 25.27
N PHE A 306 0.91 -17.09 26.04
CA PHE A 306 1.05 -16.85 27.48
C PHE A 306 1.64 -18.09 28.18
N GLY A 307 2.60 -17.86 29.07
CA GLY A 307 3.38 -18.92 29.72
C GLY A 307 4.46 -19.59 28.86
N LYS A 308 4.47 -19.39 27.53
CA LYS A 308 5.48 -19.97 26.63
C LYS A 308 6.72 -19.07 26.51
N SER A 309 7.89 -19.68 26.34
CA SER A 309 9.16 -18.95 26.26
C SER A 309 9.33 -18.20 24.93
N THR A 310 9.74 -16.94 24.99
CA THR A 310 10.12 -16.15 23.81
C THR A 310 11.30 -16.75 23.05
N LEU A 311 12.14 -17.57 23.71
CA LEU A 311 13.25 -18.27 23.08
C LEU A 311 12.78 -19.25 21.99
N ILE A 312 11.61 -19.88 22.17
CA ILE A 312 11.01 -20.78 21.17
C ILE A 312 10.66 -20.00 19.90
N GLY A 313 10.04 -18.83 20.06
CA GLY A 313 9.73 -17.93 18.95
C GLY A 313 10.96 -17.43 18.20
N LEU A 314 12.03 -17.07 18.93
CA LEU A 314 13.31 -16.69 18.33
C LEU A 314 13.96 -17.87 17.59
N ALA A 315 13.95 -19.08 18.15
CA ALA A 315 14.49 -20.27 17.48
C ALA A 315 13.75 -20.59 16.16
N ILE A 316 12.42 -20.53 16.17
CA ILE A 316 11.59 -20.69 14.96
C ILE A 316 11.92 -19.58 13.94
N THR A 317 12.13 -18.33 14.40
CA THR A 317 12.52 -17.20 13.55
C THR A 317 13.89 -17.42 12.89
N PHE A 318 14.90 -17.85 13.64
CA PHE A 318 16.22 -18.15 13.09
C PHE A 318 16.19 -19.32 12.10
N PHE A 319 15.43 -20.39 12.40
CA PHE A 319 15.22 -21.49 11.47
C PHE A 319 14.56 -21.00 10.17
N ALA A 320 13.51 -20.18 10.26
CA ALA A 320 12.86 -19.59 9.09
C ALA A 320 13.82 -18.70 8.27
N GLY A 321 14.69 -17.92 8.93
CA GLY A 321 15.71 -17.12 8.26
C GLY A 321 16.76 -17.97 7.53
N ILE A 322 17.19 -19.09 8.12
CA ILE A 322 18.10 -20.05 7.45
C ILE A 322 17.40 -20.65 6.23
N CYS A 323 16.13 -21.07 6.35
CA CYS A 323 15.35 -21.53 5.21
C CYS A 323 15.29 -20.45 4.11
N PHE A 324 14.97 -19.21 4.47
CA PHE A 324 14.88 -18.12 3.49
C PHE A 324 16.24 -17.80 2.84
N SER A 325 17.36 -17.98 3.54
CA SER A 325 18.69 -17.80 2.94
C SER A 325 19.07 -18.80 1.84
N LEU A 326 18.36 -19.94 1.74
CA LEU A 326 18.73 -21.03 0.82
C LEU A 326 17.82 -21.13 -0.41
N PHE A 327 16.59 -20.56 -0.40
CA PHE A 327 15.70 -20.69 -1.56
C PHE A 327 16.20 -19.92 -2.79
N SER A 328 16.78 -18.74 -2.60
CA SER A 328 17.26 -17.88 -3.68
C SER A 328 18.51 -18.49 -4.36
N PRO A 329 19.54 -18.96 -3.61
CA PRO A 329 20.62 -19.78 -4.18
C PRO A 329 20.16 -21.06 -4.90
N ALA A 330 19.17 -21.79 -4.36
CA ALA A 330 18.62 -22.96 -5.03
C ALA A 330 17.86 -22.61 -6.32
N PHE A 331 17.18 -21.45 -6.36
CA PHE A 331 16.53 -20.94 -7.57
C PHE A 331 17.55 -20.51 -8.62
N ASN A 332 18.63 -19.85 -8.21
CA ASN A 332 19.76 -19.45 -9.06
C ASN A 332 20.37 -20.66 -9.77
N LEU A 333 20.71 -21.71 -9.00
CA LEU A 333 21.17 -23.00 -9.54
C LEU A 333 20.20 -23.62 -10.56
N ALA A 334 18.89 -23.43 -10.36
CA ALA A 334 17.88 -23.94 -11.29
C ALA A 334 17.82 -23.16 -12.61
N SER A 335 18.04 -21.84 -12.60
CA SER A 335 17.93 -20.99 -13.79
C SER A 335 19.23 -20.76 -14.56
N ASN A 336 20.38 -21.05 -13.94
CA ASN A 336 21.71 -20.68 -14.46
C ASN A 336 22.72 -21.85 -14.54
N ASP A 337 22.33 -23.08 -14.15
CA ASP A 337 23.16 -24.32 -14.06
C ASP A 337 24.65 -24.12 -13.70
N GLN A 338 24.90 -23.33 -12.66
CA GLN A 338 26.24 -22.93 -12.20
C GLN A 338 27.10 -24.10 -11.66
N TRP A 339 26.53 -25.30 -11.57
CA TRP A 339 27.24 -26.54 -11.24
C TRP A 339 27.41 -27.49 -12.44
N HIS A 340 27.02 -27.07 -13.64
CA HIS A 340 27.13 -27.84 -14.89
C HIS A 340 26.54 -29.25 -14.78
N THR A 341 25.33 -29.31 -14.21
CA THR A 341 24.59 -30.56 -13.97
C THR A 341 23.77 -31.00 -15.18
N LEU A 342 23.50 -30.10 -16.12
CA LEU A 342 22.85 -30.40 -17.39
C LEU A 342 23.82 -31.01 -18.40
N LYS A 343 23.28 -31.81 -19.32
CA LYS A 343 24.06 -32.35 -20.44
C LYS A 343 24.42 -31.23 -21.40
N LYS A 344 25.63 -31.25 -21.96
CA LYS A 344 26.11 -30.27 -22.93
C LYS A 344 25.14 -30.11 -24.12
N GLY A 345 24.58 -28.92 -24.27
CA GLY A 345 23.61 -28.58 -25.33
C GLY A 345 22.14 -28.54 -24.88
N VAL A 346 21.84 -28.90 -23.63
CA VAL A 346 20.53 -28.67 -23.00
C VAL A 346 20.49 -27.23 -22.44
N PRO A 347 19.46 -26.43 -22.72
CA PRO A 347 19.35 -25.05 -22.22
C PRO A 347 18.78 -24.99 -20.80
N ASP A 348 19.23 -24.00 -20.02
CA ASP A 348 18.79 -23.77 -18.64
C ASP A 348 17.28 -23.51 -18.52
N LEU A 349 16.70 -23.74 -17.33
CA LEU A 349 15.29 -23.42 -17.10
C LEU A 349 15.05 -21.92 -17.18
N VAL A 350 14.11 -21.50 -18.04
CA VAL A 350 13.67 -20.11 -18.02
C VAL A 350 12.97 -19.83 -16.69
N VAL A 351 13.13 -18.61 -16.17
CA VAL A 351 12.68 -18.23 -14.82
C VAL A 351 11.20 -18.55 -14.56
N TYR A 352 10.37 -18.50 -15.59
CA TYR A 352 8.96 -18.88 -15.52
C TYR A 352 8.73 -20.37 -15.26
N THR A 353 9.49 -21.25 -15.93
CA THR A 353 9.45 -22.70 -15.73
C THR A 353 10.04 -23.09 -14.37
N ALA A 354 11.15 -22.46 -13.98
CA ALA A 354 11.73 -22.63 -12.64
C ALA A 354 10.73 -22.19 -11.55
N PHE A 355 10.08 -21.03 -11.70
CA PHE A 355 9.10 -20.53 -10.73
C PHE A 355 7.81 -21.37 -10.67
N PHE A 356 7.39 -21.96 -11.79
CA PHE A 356 6.32 -22.95 -11.81
C PHE A 356 6.66 -24.17 -10.95
N TRP A 357 7.80 -24.84 -11.19
CA TRP A 357 8.20 -26.04 -10.43
C TRP A 357 8.49 -25.76 -8.95
N PHE A 358 9.11 -24.62 -8.66
CA PHE A 358 9.26 -24.07 -7.31
C PHE A 358 7.90 -23.94 -6.60
N SER A 359 6.91 -23.36 -7.27
CA SER A 359 5.58 -23.17 -6.68
C SER A 359 4.77 -24.46 -6.58
N VAL A 360 4.98 -25.42 -7.48
CA VAL A 360 4.44 -26.78 -7.37
C VAL A 360 4.96 -27.47 -6.12
N SER A 361 6.28 -27.41 -5.83
CA SER A 361 6.82 -28.01 -4.60
C SER A 361 6.35 -27.31 -3.33
N CYS A 362 6.22 -25.97 -3.34
CA CYS A 362 5.58 -25.22 -2.26
C CYS A 362 4.17 -25.76 -1.96
N PHE A 363 3.37 -25.99 -3.00
CA PHE A 363 1.99 -26.46 -2.90
C PHE A 363 1.88 -27.92 -2.42
N VAL A 364 2.68 -28.82 -3.00
CA VAL A 364 2.74 -30.24 -2.59
C VAL A 364 3.16 -30.36 -1.12
N LEU A 365 4.22 -29.64 -0.71
CA LEU A 365 4.65 -29.65 0.69
C LEU A 365 3.61 -29.01 1.62
N ALA A 366 2.93 -27.95 1.18
CA ALA A 366 1.84 -27.34 1.93
C ALA A 366 0.70 -28.34 2.18
N ILE A 367 0.31 -29.14 1.18
CA ILE A 367 -0.68 -30.22 1.36
C ILE A 367 -0.17 -31.23 2.39
N ILE A 368 1.03 -31.80 2.19
CA ILE A 368 1.57 -32.86 3.05
C ILE A 368 1.65 -32.40 4.52
N LEU A 369 2.28 -31.25 4.79
CA LEU A 369 2.47 -30.77 6.15
C LEU A 369 1.17 -30.29 6.79
N ASN A 370 0.34 -29.52 6.08
CA ASN A 370 -0.84 -28.93 6.71
C ASN A 370 -2.00 -29.91 6.82
N VAL A 371 -2.15 -30.88 5.91
CA VAL A 371 -3.08 -32.01 6.13
C VAL A 371 -2.62 -32.82 7.33
N THR A 372 -1.32 -33.07 7.51
CA THR A 372 -0.79 -33.68 8.74
C THR A 372 -1.14 -32.84 9.98
N PHE A 373 -0.98 -31.51 9.94
CA PHE A 373 -1.32 -30.60 11.03
C PHE A 373 -2.83 -30.39 11.26
N LEU A 374 -3.73 -30.84 10.37
CA LEU A 374 -5.16 -30.94 10.69
C LEU A 374 -5.37 -31.99 11.79
N TYR A 375 -4.76 -33.17 11.64
CA TYR A 375 -4.95 -34.32 12.53
C TYR A 375 -3.97 -34.33 13.72
N HIS A 376 -2.74 -33.89 13.49
CA HIS A 376 -1.64 -33.79 14.45
C HIS A 376 -1.15 -32.34 14.60
N PRO A 377 -1.97 -31.46 15.20
CA PRO A 377 -1.63 -30.05 15.40
C PRO A 377 -0.46 -29.88 16.39
N VAL A 378 0.33 -28.83 16.18
CA VAL A 378 1.47 -28.44 17.03
C VAL A 378 1.08 -27.27 17.92
N LEU A 379 1.83 -27.03 19.02
CA LEU A 379 1.66 -25.90 19.95
C LEU A 379 0.27 -25.79 20.61
N ASP A 380 -0.36 -26.94 20.90
CA ASP A 380 -1.66 -27.05 21.57
C ASP A 380 -2.84 -26.48 20.77
N LEU A 381 -2.67 -26.33 19.45
CA LEU A 381 -3.76 -25.99 18.54
C LEU A 381 -4.83 -27.09 18.52
N PRO A 382 -6.12 -26.75 18.34
CA PRO A 382 -7.18 -27.74 18.29
C PRO A 382 -7.05 -28.63 17.03
N ARG A 383 -7.39 -29.91 17.18
CA ARG A 383 -7.52 -30.82 16.03
C ARG A 383 -8.63 -30.35 15.11
N SER A 384 -8.40 -30.52 13.81
CA SER A 384 -9.35 -30.23 12.75
C SER A 384 -9.54 -31.47 11.87
N SER A 385 -10.30 -31.34 10.79
CA SER A 385 -10.51 -32.38 9.78
C SER A 385 -10.63 -31.74 8.40
N LEU A 386 -10.43 -32.51 7.33
CA LEU A 386 -10.61 -32.02 5.97
C LEU A 386 -12.02 -31.42 5.75
N LYS A 387 -13.06 -32.02 6.35
CA LYS A 387 -14.44 -31.49 6.33
C LYS A 387 -14.57 -30.14 7.05
N ALA A 388 -13.89 -29.96 8.19
CA ALA A 388 -13.87 -28.68 8.89
C ALA A 388 -13.09 -27.61 8.11
N TYR A 389 -11.96 -27.96 7.49
CA TYR A 389 -11.21 -27.08 6.58
C TYR A 389 -12.07 -26.62 5.39
N ILE A 390 -12.72 -27.54 4.66
CA ILE A 390 -13.56 -27.21 3.50
C ILE A 390 -14.67 -26.22 3.89
N ASN A 391 -15.29 -26.41 5.05
CA ASN A 391 -16.36 -25.55 5.57
C ASN A 391 -15.87 -24.22 6.20
N ASP A 392 -14.56 -24.05 6.46
CA ASP A 392 -14.04 -22.85 7.10
C ASP A 392 -13.81 -21.70 6.11
N TRP A 393 -14.82 -20.85 5.96
CA TRP A 393 -14.77 -19.62 5.18
C TRP A 393 -14.36 -18.37 5.97
N ASN A 394 -14.10 -18.46 7.28
CA ASN A 394 -13.85 -17.29 8.13
C ASN A 394 -12.43 -16.71 7.93
N GLY A 395 -12.31 -15.83 6.94
CA GLY A 395 -11.04 -15.21 6.55
C GLY A 395 -10.33 -15.90 5.38
N ARG A 396 -10.90 -16.97 4.80
CA ARG A 396 -10.36 -17.66 3.60
C ARG A 396 -9.99 -16.70 2.47
N GLY A 397 -10.81 -15.69 2.18
CA GLY A 397 -10.50 -14.69 1.15
C GLY A 397 -9.24 -13.86 1.41
N TRP A 398 -8.88 -13.62 2.68
CA TRP A 398 -7.61 -12.97 3.04
C TRP A 398 -6.42 -13.92 2.90
N ALA A 399 -6.60 -15.22 3.13
CA ALA A 399 -5.57 -16.22 2.89
C ALA A 399 -5.29 -16.39 1.39
N PHE A 400 -6.34 -16.40 0.56
CA PHE A 400 -6.22 -16.33 -0.91
C PHE A 400 -5.51 -15.05 -1.38
N PHE A 401 -5.84 -13.90 -0.80
CA PHE A 401 -5.15 -12.65 -1.12
C PHE A 401 -3.67 -12.68 -0.71
N ALA A 402 -3.36 -13.26 0.46
CA ALA A 402 -2.00 -13.48 0.92
C ALA A 402 -1.20 -14.38 -0.06
N GLY A 403 -1.80 -15.45 -0.58
CA GLY A 403 -1.15 -16.34 -1.55
C GLY A 403 -0.86 -15.66 -2.88
N LEU A 404 -1.79 -14.84 -3.39
CA LEU A 404 -1.53 -14.01 -4.59
C LEU A 404 -0.40 -13.00 -4.34
N LEU A 405 -0.38 -12.31 -3.20
CA LEU A 405 0.70 -11.37 -2.86
C LEU A 405 2.06 -12.06 -2.85
N CYS A 406 2.19 -13.22 -2.21
CA CYS A 406 3.47 -13.92 -2.16
C CYS A 406 3.88 -14.50 -3.52
N GLY A 407 2.92 -15.08 -4.27
CA GLY A 407 3.20 -15.65 -5.59
C GLY A 407 3.64 -14.62 -6.62
N PHE A 408 2.91 -13.49 -6.73
CA PHE A 408 3.35 -12.39 -7.60
C PHE A 408 4.63 -11.72 -7.07
N GLY A 409 4.79 -11.60 -5.75
CA GLY A 409 5.98 -11.04 -5.12
C GLY A 409 7.26 -11.81 -5.45
N ASN A 410 7.26 -13.13 -5.23
CA ASN A 410 8.39 -14.00 -5.56
C ASN A 410 8.65 -14.05 -7.07
N GLY A 411 7.61 -14.18 -7.89
CA GLY A 411 7.77 -14.17 -9.35
C GLY A 411 8.44 -12.89 -9.84
N LEU A 412 8.04 -11.72 -9.32
CA LEU A 412 8.69 -10.44 -9.62
C LEU A 412 10.12 -10.36 -9.07
N GLN A 413 10.40 -10.89 -7.88
CA GLN A 413 11.77 -10.95 -7.34
C GLN A 413 12.70 -11.76 -8.26
N PHE A 414 12.26 -12.94 -8.71
CA PHE A 414 13.05 -13.79 -9.61
C PHE A 414 13.23 -13.16 -11.01
N MET A 415 12.18 -12.55 -11.57
CA MET A 415 12.29 -11.78 -12.82
C MET A 415 13.28 -10.61 -12.71
N GLY A 416 13.34 -9.95 -11.54
CA GLY A 416 14.35 -8.93 -11.27
C GLY A 416 15.77 -9.50 -11.14
N GLY A 417 15.91 -10.64 -10.46
CA GLY A 417 17.18 -11.34 -10.28
C GLY A 417 17.83 -11.79 -11.58
N GLN A 418 17.04 -12.27 -12.54
CA GLN A 418 17.53 -12.67 -13.86
C GLN A 418 18.32 -11.57 -14.60
N ALA A 419 17.93 -10.30 -14.44
CA ALA A 419 18.61 -9.16 -15.07
C ALA A 419 19.68 -8.49 -14.20
N ALA A 420 19.56 -8.59 -12.88
CA ALA A 420 20.38 -7.83 -11.93
C ALA A 420 21.42 -8.69 -11.17
N GLY A 421 21.35 -10.01 -11.28
CA GLY A 421 21.93 -10.96 -10.32
C GLY A 421 20.96 -11.24 -9.18
N TYR A 422 20.87 -12.49 -8.74
CA TYR A 422 20.03 -12.89 -7.61
C TYR A 422 20.54 -12.30 -6.29
N ALA A 423 21.85 -12.05 -6.16
CA ALA A 423 22.41 -11.33 -5.03
C ALA A 423 21.89 -9.88 -4.95
N ALA A 424 21.61 -9.22 -6.08
CA ALA A 424 20.92 -7.93 -6.07
C ALA A 424 19.42 -8.06 -5.77
N ALA A 425 18.77 -9.15 -6.21
CA ALA A 425 17.36 -9.42 -5.93
C ALA A 425 17.07 -9.62 -4.43
N ASP A 426 18.05 -10.09 -3.65
CA ASP A 426 17.93 -10.19 -2.19
C ASP A 426 17.76 -8.82 -1.50
N ALA A 427 17.96 -7.68 -2.20
CA ALA A 427 17.57 -6.35 -1.71
C ALA A 427 16.05 -6.23 -1.43
N VAL A 428 15.22 -7.09 -2.03
CA VAL A 428 13.78 -7.22 -1.74
C VAL A 428 13.52 -7.58 -0.27
N GLN A 429 14.50 -8.18 0.41
CA GLN A 429 14.46 -8.41 1.87
C GLN A 429 14.43 -7.12 2.71
N ALA A 430 14.48 -5.93 2.11
CA ALA A 430 14.07 -4.68 2.77
C ALA A 430 12.53 -4.60 3.05
N LEU A 431 11.78 -5.66 2.74
CA LEU A 431 10.35 -5.86 3.09
C LEU A 431 9.95 -5.57 4.55
N PRO A 432 10.81 -5.65 5.59
CA PRO A 432 10.45 -5.24 6.96
C PRO A 432 10.01 -3.79 7.07
N LEU A 433 10.41 -2.91 6.14
CA LEU A 433 9.94 -1.52 6.07
C LEU A 433 8.41 -1.47 5.88
N VAL A 434 7.86 -2.33 5.03
CA VAL A 434 6.42 -2.38 4.71
C VAL A 434 5.67 -3.22 5.74
N SER A 435 6.20 -4.38 6.15
CA SER A 435 5.52 -5.24 7.13
C SER A 435 5.48 -4.61 8.52
N THR A 436 6.56 -3.94 8.97
CA THR A 436 6.57 -3.18 10.24
C THR A 436 5.66 -1.95 10.19
N PHE A 437 5.57 -1.26 9.04
CA PHE A 437 4.60 -0.18 8.86
C PHE A 437 3.16 -0.68 9.08
N TRP A 438 2.81 -1.82 8.46
CA TRP A 438 1.51 -2.47 8.68
C TRP A 438 1.34 -2.96 10.12
N GLY A 439 2.38 -3.50 10.76
CA GLY A 439 2.34 -3.94 12.16
C GLY A 439 2.04 -2.81 13.15
N ILE A 440 2.67 -1.65 12.96
CA ILE A 440 2.39 -0.43 13.74
C ILE A 440 0.95 0.06 13.48
N LEU A 441 0.51 0.09 12.21
CA LEU A 441 -0.75 0.68 11.80
C LEU A 441 -1.98 -0.19 12.13
N LEU A 442 -1.93 -1.49 11.83
CA LEU A 442 -3.03 -2.44 12.02
C LEU A 442 -3.08 -3.01 13.44
N PHE A 443 -1.93 -3.24 14.05
CA PHE A 443 -1.83 -3.97 15.32
C PHE A 443 -1.37 -3.12 16.50
N GLY A 444 -1.00 -1.84 16.28
CA GLY A 444 -0.51 -0.97 17.34
C GLY A 444 0.75 -1.52 17.99
N GLU A 445 1.65 -2.14 17.21
CA GLU A 445 2.92 -2.63 17.73
C GLU A 445 3.73 -1.49 18.36
N TYR A 446 4.34 -1.77 19.50
CA TYR A 446 5.05 -0.81 20.35
C TYR A 446 4.22 0.36 20.90
N ARG A 447 2.88 0.28 20.92
CA ARG A 447 2.04 1.34 21.49
C ARG A 447 1.99 1.23 23.02
N LYS A 448 2.22 2.36 23.72
CA LYS A 448 2.40 2.41 25.19
C LYS A 448 3.53 1.51 25.70
N SER A 449 4.59 1.35 24.93
CA SER A 449 5.85 0.76 25.42
C SER A 449 6.60 1.82 26.25
N SER A 450 7.60 1.41 27.04
CA SER A 450 8.34 2.33 27.90
C SER A 450 9.16 3.34 27.09
N ARG A 451 9.58 4.43 27.76
CA ARG A 451 10.49 5.42 27.16
C ARG A 451 11.78 4.76 26.66
N ARG A 452 12.26 3.69 27.32
CA ARG A 452 13.41 2.87 26.87
C ARG A 452 13.14 2.22 25.51
N THR A 453 11.97 1.61 25.31
CA THR A 453 11.55 1.02 24.02
C THR A 453 11.37 2.08 22.91
N TYR A 454 10.94 3.29 23.25
CA TYR A 454 10.89 4.42 22.30
C TYR A 454 12.26 5.07 22.04
N LEU A 455 13.20 5.03 22.99
CA LEU A 455 14.57 5.55 22.82
C LEU A 455 15.39 4.63 21.90
N TRP A 456 15.26 3.31 22.03
CA TRP A 456 15.80 2.35 21.05
C TRP A 456 15.29 2.57 19.62
N ARG A 457 14.14 3.23 19.45
CA ARG A 457 13.58 3.61 18.15
C ARG A 457 14.12 4.93 17.60
N PHE A 458 14.83 5.75 18.40
CA PHE A 458 15.11 7.15 18.03
C PHE A 458 16.43 7.77 18.52
N SER A 459 17.32 7.10 19.26
CA SER A 459 18.56 7.75 19.72
C SER A 459 19.79 6.85 19.85
N TRP A 460 20.81 7.15 19.05
CA TRP A 460 22.21 7.10 19.47
C TRP A 460 22.49 8.34 20.34
N HIS A 461 22.06 8.32 21.60
CA HIS A 461 22.66 9.10 22.69
C HIS A 461 22.10 8.66 24.05
N GLN A 462 22.96 8.74 25.09
CA GLN A 462 22.73 8.30 26.47
C GLN A 462 22.55 6.78 26.67
N GLN A 463 23.67 6.12 27.02
CA GLN A 463 23.66 5.00 27.96
C GLN A 463 24.52 5.38 29.17
N GLY A 464 24.02 5.07 30.36
CA GLY A 464 24.63 5.38 31.65
C GLY A 464 23.53 5.73 32.64
N ILE A 465 23.56 5.12 33.84
CA ILE A 465 22.56 5.27 34.92
C ILE A 465 21.22 4.57 34.55
N GLU A 466 20.69 3.58 35.29
CA GLU A 466 20.94 3.13 36.67
C GLU A 466 20.60 1.63 36.80
N ASN A 467 21.23 0.96 37.76
CA ASN A 467 20.73 -0.26 38.40
C ASN A 467 21.13 -0.16 39.88
N GLU A 468 20.21 -0.51 40.80
CA GLU A 468 20.31 -0.27 42.25
C GLU A 468 20.27 1.24 42.62
N TYR A 469 19.42 1.69 43.54
CA TYR A 469 19.57 1.41 44.97
C TYR A 469 18.27 1.30 45.77
N SER A 470 18.39 0.58 46.88
CA SER A 470 17.52 0.68 48.06
C SER A 470 17.53 2.09 48.66
N LEU A 471 16.40 2.52 49.24
CA LEU A 471 16.34 3.62 50.22
C LEU A 471 17.44 3.45 51.28
N PRO A 472 18.14 4.55 51.66
CA PRO A 472 17.52 5.51 52.57
C PRO A 472 17.78 7.01 52.25
N SER A 473 17.26 7.86 53.14
CA SER A 473 17.17 9.31 53.06
C SER A 473 18.49 10.09 53.27
N GLN A 474 18.55 11.28 52.67
CA GLN A 474 19.50 12.38 52.92
C GLN A 474 20.99 12.11 52.63
N PHE A 475 21.55 12.75 51.60
CA PHE A 475 22.48 13.90 51.77
C PHE A 475 22.82 14.57 50.43
N ASN A 476 23.20 15.86 50.47
CA ASN A 476 23.69 16.65 49.34
C ASN A 476 25.12 16.24 48.94
N TYR A 477 25.44 16.18 47.64
CA TYR A 477 26.83 16.33 47.16
C TYR A 477 26.92 16.98 45.77
N ASP A 478 27.51 18.18 45.74
CA ASP A 478 28.26 18.71 44.60
C ASP A 478 29.68 18.12 44.58
N ARG A 479 30.33 18.18 43.40
CA ARG A 479 31.67 17.66 43.05
C ARG A 479 31.76 16.13 42.84
N ILE A 480 31.88 15.73 41.58
CA ILE A 480 33.11 15.18 40.96
C ILE A 480 32.86 15.13 39.44
N TYR A 481 33.51 16.02 38.69
CA TYR A 481 33.61 16.01 37.22
C TYR A 481 34.94 16.67 36.86
N CYS A 482 35.89 15.90 36.31
CA CYS A 482 37.07 16.32 35.52
C CYS A 482 38.14 15.20 35.46
N ARG A 483 37.92 14.07 34.73
CA ARG A 483 39.05 13.23 34.24
C ARG A 483 38.79 12.17 33.15
N GLU A 484 37.89 12.37 32.18
CA GLU A 484 37.57 11.28 31.22
C GLU A 484 37.17 11.72 29.79
N GLU A 485 37.77 12.79 29.26
CA GLU A 485 37.29 13.45 28.01
C GLU A 485 38.20 13.36 26.77
N GLU A 486 39.30 12.59 26.76
CA GLU A 486 40.26 12.59 25.63
C GLU A 486 40.17 11.40 24.65
N ASN A 487 39.53 10.27 24.99
CA ASN A 487 39.54 9.07 24.12
C ASN A 487 38.27 8.86 23.26
N SER A 488 37.25 9.73 23.34
CA SER A 488 35.97 9.56 22.65
C SER A 488 35.88 10.28 21.29
N LEU A 489 36.65 11.36 21.07
CA LEU A 489 36.56 12.17 19.85
C LEU A 489 37.05 11.47 18.59
N THR A 490 38.11 10.66 18.67
CA THR A 490 38.78 10.05 17.52
C THR A 490 37.88 9.07 16.76
N THR A 491 37.07 8.28 17.49
CA THR A 491 36.13 7.30 16.91
C THR A 491 34.95 7.97 16.23
N VAL A 492 34.45 9.10 16.78
CA VAL A 492 33.35 9.86 16.19
C VAL A 492 33.79 10.53 14.89
N PHE A 493 35.02 11.05 14.82
CA PHE A 493 35.57 11.64 13.59
C PHE A 493 35.70 10.59 12.47
N LEU A 494 36.24 9.41 12.77
CA LEU A 494 36.42 8.32 11.80
C LEU A 494 35.10 7.77 11.24
N VAL A 495 34.06 7.62 12.07
CA VAL A 495 32.74 7.15 11.61
C VAL A 495 32.03 8.22 10.77
N HIS A 496 32.12 9.49 11.16
CA HIS A 496 31.53 10.57 10.37
C HIS A 496 32.23 10.73 9.01
N GLN A 497 33.56 10.59 8.96
CA GLN A 497 34.34 10.74 7.74
C GLN A 497 34.17 9.54 6.80
N THR A 498 34.18 8.30 7.29
CA THR A 498 33.91 7.11 6.46
C THR A 498 32.46 7.06 5.94
N THR A 499 31.49 7.56 6.69
CA THR A 499 30.10 7.68 6.21
C THR A 499 29.97 8.77 5.13
N PHE A 500 30.71 9.89 5.27
CA PHE A 500 30.73 10.96 4.27
C PHE A 500 31.45 10.54 2.99
N ASP A 501 32.62 9.90 3.09
CA ASP A 501 33.37 9.35 1.96
C ASP A 501 32.60 8.22 1.25
N PHE A 502 31.85 7.39 1.99
CA PHE A 502 30.95 6.41 1.41
C PHE A 502 29.80 7.10 0.66
N LEU A 503 29.19 8.15 1.22
CA LEU A 503 28.15 8.94 0.55
C LEU A 503 28.68 9.64 -0.71
N GLU A 504 29.90 10.19 -0.70
CA GLU A 504 30.51 10.77 -1.90
C GLU A 504 30.89 9.71 -2.95
N ARG A 505 31.40 8.54 -2.55
CA ARG A 505 31.64 7.43 -3.47
C ARG A 505 30.36 6.80 -4.02
N PHE A 506 29.28 6.79 -3.24
CA PHE A 506 27.96 6.33 -3.67
C PHE A 506 27.33 7.35 -4.63
N ARG A 507 27.48 8.66 -4.37
CA ARG A 507 27.16 9.76 -5.29
C ARG A 507 27.94 9.65 -6.61
N SER A 508 29.22 9.26 -6.54
CA SER A 508 30.07 9.00 -7.71
C SER A 508 29.63 7.77 -8.52
N TYR A 509 29.20 6.67 -7.87
CA TYR A 509 28.68 5.49 -8.57
C TYR A 509 27.25 5.65 -9.12
N LEU A 510 26.42 6.51 -8.52
CA LEU A 510 25.09 6.88 -9.01
C LEU A 510 25.10 7.91 -10.15
N SER A 511 26.28 8.40 -10.58
CA SER A 511 26.40 9.45 -11.60
C SER A 511 25.95 9.04 -13.01
N ASN A 512 25.72 7.75 -13.26
CA ASN A 512 25.08 7.26 -14.48
C ASN A 512 23.54 7.37 -14.35
N MET A 513 22.98 8.34 -15.08
CA MET A 513 21.56 8.76 -15.13
C MET A 513 20.51 7.71 -14.72
N TYR A 514 19.73 8.05 -13.70
CA TYR A 514 18.38 7.51 -13.45
C TYR A 514 17.30 8.49 -13.92
N LEU A 515 17.37 8.89 -15.20
CA LEU A 515 16.13 9.29 -15.87
C LEU A 515 15.34 8.01 -16.18
N VAL A 516 14.02 8.09 -16.10
CA VAL A 516 13.17 7.00 -16.60
C VAL A 516 13.22 7.09 -18.13
N GLU A 517 14.16 6.40 -18.77
CA GLU A 517 14.26 6.40 -20.23
C GLU A 517 13.49 5.24 -20.84
N SER A 518 13.42 4.09 -20.16
CA SER A 518 12.74 2.93 -20.71
C SER A 518 11.21 3.07 -20.66
N LYS A 519 10.57 2.72 -21.79
CA LYS A 519 9.11 2.66 -21.92
C LYS A 519 8.44 1.83 -20.82
N GLY A 520 9.06 0.71 -20.42
CA GLY A 520 8.59 -0.13 -19.32
C GLY A 520 8.69 0.55 -17.96
N GLY A 521 9.79 1.24 -17.66
CA GLY A 521 9.93 2.02 -16.42
C GLY A 521 8.89 3.14 -16.33
N ALA A 522 8.61 3.81 -17.45
CA ALA A 522 7.58 4.84 -17.52
C ALA A 522 6.19 4.28 -17.17
N ILE A 523 5.82 3.13 -17.74
CA ILE A 523 4.54 2.44 -17.44
C ILE A 523 4.44 2.08 -15.97
N VAL A 524 5.52 1.58 -15.34
CA VAL A 524 5.53 1.27 -13.91
C VAL A 524 5.38 2.53 -13.04
N CYS A 525 6.08 3.63 -13.35
CA CYS A 525 5.89 4.91 -12.67
C CYS A 525 4.43 5.40 -12.76
N MET A 526 3.81 5.28 -13.94
CA MET A 526 2.40 5.64 -14.14
C MET A 526 1.44 4.72 -13.35
N LEU A 527 1.70 3.41 -13.25
CA LEU A 527 0.87 2.49 -12.44
C LEU A 527 0.97 2.75 -10.93
N PHE A 528 2.17 3.04 -10.41
CA PHE A 528 2.33 3.47 -9.01
C PHE A 528 1.68 4.84 -8.75
N SER A 529 1.84 5.77 -9.69
CA SER A 529 1.19 7.09 -9.64
C SER A 529 -0.32 6.95 -9.56
N LEU A 530 -0.93 6.14 -10.43
CA LEU A 530 -2.37 5.82 -10.44
C LEU A 530 -2.86 5.33 -9.07
N PHE A 531 -2.10 4.44 -8.42
CA PHE A 531 -2.43 3.94 -7.09
C PHE A 531 -2.37 5.04 -6.01
N PHE A 532 -1.33 5.88 -6.01
CA PHE A 532 -1.21 6.97 -5.05
C PHE A 532 -2.25 8.08 -5.28
N LEU A 533 -2.42 8.52 -6.54
CA LEU A 533 -3.35 9.57 -6.93
C LEU A 533 -4.82 9.18 -6.76
N GLY A 534 -5.17 7.90 -6.86
CA GLY A 534 -6.51 7.42 -6.48
C GLY A 534 -6.71 7.12 -4.99
N THR A 535 -5.64 7.05 -4.18
CA THR A 535 -5.76 6.75 -2.75
C THR A 535 -5.90 8.00 -1.86
N TRP A 536 -5.18 9.10 -2.16
CA TRP A 536 -5.29 10.32 -1.35
C TRP A 536 -6.72 10.94 -1.29
N PRO A 537 -7.56 10.92 -2.36
CA PRO A 537 -8.93 11.45 -2.32
C PRO A 537 -9.81 10.74 -1.30
N ALA A 538 -9.63 9.42 -1.17
CA ALA A 538 -10.34 8.60 -0.19
C ALA A 538 -9.94 8.97 1.25
N ILE A 539 -8.66 9.26 1.50
CA ILE A 539 -8.19 9.69 2.83
C ILE A 539 -8.76 11.07 3.20
N MET A 540 -8.80 12.00 2.25
CA MET A 540 -9.39 13.33 2.47
C MET A 540 -10.91 13.24 2.71
N THR A 541 -11.61 12.41 1.93
CA THR A 541 -13.05 12.12 2.12
C THR A 541 -13.32 11.48 3.49
N LEU A 542 -12.44 10.58 3.97
CA LEU A 542 -12.55 9.98 5.30
C LEU A 542 -12.47 11.02 6.43
N LEU A 543 -11.68 12.09 6.25
CA LEU A 543 -11.54 13.17 7.22
C LEU A 543 -12.76 14.10 7.23
N GLU A 544 -13.29 14.44 6.06
CA GLU A 544 -14.56 15.18 5.91
C GLU A 544 -15.71 14.45 6.64
N ARG A 545 -15.88 13.15 6.36
CA ARG A 545 -16.91 12.30 6.98
C ARG A 545 -16.74 12.09 8.48
N ARG A 546 -15.54 12.35 9.02
CA ARG A 546 -15.24 12.34 10.47
C ARG A 546 -15.45 13.70 11.15
N GLY A 547 -15.84 14.73 10.40
CA GLY A 547 -16.06 16.07 10.94
C GLY A 547 -14.82 16.95 11.02
N ARG A 548 -13.67 16.53 10.48
CA ARG A 548 -12.49 17.42 10.39
C ARG A 548 -12.79 18.52 9.37
N LEU A 549 -12.42 19.76 9.69
CA LEU A 549 -12.66 20.89 8.80
C LEU A 549 -11.83 20.74 7.50
N PRO A 550 -12.42 20.97 6.31
CA PRO A 550 -11.72 20.86 5.04
C PRO A 550 -10.46 21.73 4.99
N GLN A 551 -10.55 22.98 5.46
CA GLN A 551 -9.45 23.93 5.45
C GLN A 551 -8.28 23.56 6.39
N HIS A 552 -8.53 22.89 7.51
CA HIS A 552 -7.46 22.31 8.34
C HIS A 552 -6.78 21.15 7.61
N THR A 553 -7.59 20.31 6.99
CA THR A 553 -7.17 19.10 6.28
C THR A 553 -6.33 19.45 5.06
N TYR A 554 -6.70 20.49 4.31
CA TYR A 554 -5.99 20.91 3.11
C TYR A 554 -4.67 21.64 3.42
N LEU A 555 -4.60 22.42 4.50
CA LEU A 555 -3.34 22.99 4.98
C LEU A 555 -2.33 21.88 5.33
N ASP A 556 -2.73 20.91 6.17
CA ASP A 556 -1.89 19.77 6.54
C ASP A 556 -1.41 19.00 5.28
N TYR A 557 -2.33 18.70 4.35
CA TYR A 557 -2.06 18.05 3.06
C TYR A 557 -1.05 18.84 2.20
N SER A 558 -1.20 20.16 2.10
CA SER A 558 -0.35 20.99 1.24
C SER A 558 1.11 21.03 1.70
N ILE A 559 1.35 20.99 3.02
CA ILE A 559 2.69 20.96 3.62
C ILE A 559 3.43 19.70 3.17
N THR A 560 2.80 18.52 3.28
CA THR A 560 3.48 17.27 2.94
C THR A 560 3.50 16.97 1.44
N ASN A 561 2.57 17.52 0.66
CA ASN A 561 2.66 17.53 -0.80
C ASN A 561 3.91 18.29 -1.29
N LEU A 562 4.18 19.49 -0.73
CA LEU A 562 5.43 20.21 -1.00
C LEU A 562 6.65 19.44 -0.50
N LEU A 563 6.60 18.83 0.69
CA LEU A 563 7.70 18.02 1.24
C LEU A 563 8.10 16.87 0.30
N ALA A 564 7.13 16.16 -0.29
CA ALA A 564 7.42 15.11 -1.26
C ALA A 564 8.14 15.64 -2.51
N ALA A 565 7.74 16.82 -3.02
CA ALA A 565 8.43 17.48 -4.14
C ALA A 565 9.85 17.94 -3.77
N VAL A 566 10.06 18.47 -2.56
CA VAL A 566 11.39 18.81 -2.02
C VAL A 566 12.27 17.57 -1.92
N ILE A 567 11.75 16.45 -1.41
CA ILE A 567 12.47 15.17 -1.35
C ILE A 567 12.87 14.71 -2.75
N ILE A 568 11.94 14.73 -3.72
CA ILE A 568 12.23 14.33 -5.11
C ILE A 568 13.28 15.24 -5.76
N ALA A 569 13.19 16.56 -5.57
CA ALA A 569 14.13 17.52 -6.14
C ALA A 569 15.54 17.40 -5.55
N LEU A 570 15.67 17.24 -4.23
CA LEU A 570 16.96 17.09 -3.55
C LEU A 570 17.57 15.69 -3.66
N THR A 571 16.82 14.70 -4.16
CA THR A 571 17.31 13.34 -4.44
C THR A 571 17.49 13.14 -5.95
N PHE A 572 16.42 12.77 -6.66
CA PHE A 572 16.46 12.51 -8.10
C PHE A 572 16.86 13.73 -8.93
N GLY A 573 16.53 14.95 -8.49
CA GLY A 573 16.94 16.19 -9.15
C GLY A 573 18.42 16.54 -9.05
N GLU A 574 19.15 15.95 -8.09
CA GLU A 574 20.59 16.16 -7.90
C GLU A 574 21.47 15.08 -8.57
N ILE A 575 20.86 14.06 -9.18
CA ILE A 575 21.55 12.90 -9.76
C ILE A 575 21.72 13.07 -11.27
N GLY A 576 22.97 13.22 -11.72
CA GLY A 576 23.38 13.17 -13.13
C GLY A 576 24.39 14.25 -13.52
N SER A 577 25.17 13.99 -14.58
CA SER A 577 26.22 14.88 -15.09
C SER A 577 25.97 15.45 -16.49
N GLY A 578 25.00 14.91 -17.24
CA GLY A 578 24.74 15.27 -18.65
C GLY A 578 23.79 16.45 -18.88
N ARG A 579 23.16 16.98 -17.83
CA ARG A 579 22.25 18.15 -17.84
C ARG A 579 22.43 18.93 -16.53
N PRO A 580 22.07 20.23 -16.45
CA PRO A 580 22.11 20.93 -15.19
C PRO A 580 21.13 20.30 -14.19
N ASN A 581 21.65 19.96 -13.02
CA ASN A 581 20.89 19.43 -11.89
C ASN A 581 19.97 20.51 -11.26
N PHE A 582 19.10 20.10 -10.32
CA PHE A 582 18.15 20.98 -9.64
C PHE A 582 18.82 22.24 -9.08
N THR A 583 19.89 22.12 -8.30
CA THR A 583 20.61 23.26 -7.71
C THR A 583 21.18 24.23 -8.74
N THR A 584 21.75 23.76 -9.86
CA THR A 584 22.22 24.67 -10.93
C THR A 584 21.07 25.31 -11.71
N GLN A 585 19.90 24.65 -11.81
CA GLN A 585 18.74 25.26 -12.46
C GLN A 585 18.04 26.33 -11.61
N LEU A 586 18.28 26.39 -10.29
CA LEU A 586 17.75 27.47 -9.43
C LEU A 586 18.38 28.85 -9.70
N SER A 587 19.59 28.90 -10.27
CA SER A 587 20.29 30.15 -10.59
C SER A 587 20.28 30.50 -12.09
N GLN A 588 19.61 29.70 -12.92
CA GLN A 588 19.51 29.91 -14.37
C GLN A 588 18.32 30.81 -14.74
N ASP A 589 18.46 31.53 -15.85
CA ASP A 589 17.42 32.40 -16.42
C ASP A 589 16.39 31.57 -17.23
N ASN A 590 15.67 30.70 -16.52
CA ASN A 590 14.63 29.80 -17.05
C ASN A 590 13.21 30.21 -16.63
N TRP A 591 13.03 31.50 -16.28
CA TRP A 591 11.78 32.08 -15.78
C TRP A 591 10.51 31.74 -16.58
N PRO A 592 10.50 31.74 -17.93
CA PRO A 592 9.31 31.34 -18.69
C PRO A 592 8.85 29.91 -18.35
N SER A 593 9.77 28.95 -18.30
CA SER A 593 9.48 27.57 -17.88
C SER A 593 9.04 27.47 -16.43
N ILE A 594 9.66 28.23 -15.51
CA ILE A 594 9.20 28.31 -14.11
C ILE A 594 7.75 28.83 -14.04
N MET A 595 7.41 29.87 -14.80
CA MET A 595 6.04 30.42 -14.83
C MET A 595 5.03 29.40 -15.35
N PHE A 596 5.35 28.59 -16.36
CA PHE A 596 4.48 27.49 -16.79
C PHE A 596 4.32 26.39 -15.73
N ALA A 597 5.41 26.01 -15.05
CA ALA A 597 5.33 25.06 -13.93
C ALA A 597 4.46 25.59 -12.78
N MET A 598 4.62 26.86 -12.42
CA MET A 598 3.82 27.53 -11.40
C MET A 598 2.35 27.70 -11.82
N ALA A 599 2.07 28.00 -13.09
CA ALA A 599 0.71 28.05 -13.61
C ALA A 599 0.02 26.67 -13.50
N GLY A 600 0.74 25.59 -13.85
CA GLY A 600 0.28 24.21 -13.66
C GLY A 600 -0.05 23.88 -12.20
N GLY A 601 0.81 24.31 -11.26
CA GLY A 601 0.58 24.05 -9.84
C GLY A 601 -0.58 24.87 -9.26
N VAL A 602 -0.75 26.12 -9.70
CA VAL A 602 -1.92 26.94 -9.38
C VAL A 602 -3.21 26.24 -9.80
N VAL A 603 -3.32 25.78 -11.04
CA VAL A 603 -4.56 25.13 -11.51
C VAL A 603 -4.77 23.75 -10.87
N LEU A 604 -3.72 22.95 -10.64
CA LEU A 604 -3.87 21.70 -9.88
C LEU A 604 -4.38 21.97 -8.45
N SER A 605 -3.82 22.97 -7.76
CA SER A 605 -4.22 23.28 -6.37
C SER A 605 -5.64 23.85 -6.29
N LEU A 606 -6.10 24.63 -7.28
CA LEU A 606 -7.51 25.02 -7.41
C LEU A 606 -8.42 23.81 -7.61
N GLY A 607 -8.04 22.87 -8.49
CA GLY A 607 -8.79 21.65 -8.73
C GLY A 607 -8.88 20.76 -7.49
N ASN A 608 -7.75 20.49 -6.82
CA ASN A 608 -7.66 19.66 -5.62
C ASN A 608 -8.43 20.25 -4.43
N LEU A 609 -8.41 21.58 -4.26
CA LEU A 609 -9.21 22.24 -3.24
C LEU A 609 -10.69 22.17 -3.57
N SER A 610 -11.05 22.30 -4.86
CA SER A 610 -12.44 22.20 -5.32
C SER A 610 -13.01 20.79 -5.17
N THR A 611 -12.26 19.73 -5.53
CA THR A 611 -12.71 18.35 -5.33
C THR A 611 -12.95 18.03 -3.86
N GLN A 612 -12.13 18.60 -2.95
CA GLN A 612 -12.33 18.45 -1.50
C GLN A 612 -13.74 18.84 -1.04
N TYR A 613 -14.30 19.92 -1.59
CA TYR A 613 -15.67 20.34 -1.31
C TYR A 613 -16.68 19.54 -2.15
N ALA A 614 -16.38 19.20 -3.40
CA ALA A 614 -17.29 18.47 -4.30
C ALA A 614 -17.63 17.05 -3.83
N TRP A 615 -16.65 16.30 -3.29
CA TRP A 615 -16.86 14.94 -2.74
C TRP A 615 -18.00 14.89 -1.74
N ALA A 616 -18.24 15.99 -1.01
CA ALA A 616 -19.27 16.02 -0.01
C ALA A 616 -20.69 15.96 -0.60
N PHE A 617 -20.91 16.61 -1.74
CA PHE A 617 -22.21 16.76 -2.40
C PHE A 617 -22.53 15.63 -3.38
N VAL A 618 -21.58 15.26 -4.24
CA VAL A 618 -21.84 14.28 -5.33
C VAL A 618 -21.21 12.90 -5.08
N GLY A 619 -20.35 12.78 -4.05
CA GLY A 619 -19.66 11.55 -3.68
C GLY A 619 -18.26 11.44 -4.29
N LEU A 620 -17.41 10.59 -3.69
CA LEU A 620 -16.03 10.40 -4.12
C LEU A 620 -15.98 9.85 -5.55
N SER A 621 -16.60 8.70 -5.76
CA SER A 621 -16.61 7.99 -7.04
C SER A 621 -17.09 8.86 -8.21
N VAL A 622 -18.13 9.69 -8.02
CA VAL A 622 -18.70 10.52 -9.10
C VAL A 622 -17.85 11.76 -9.39
N THR A 623 -17.30 12.40 -8.34
CA THR A 623 -16.39 13.55 -8.51
C THR A 623 -15.20 13.15 -9.38
N GLU A 624 -14.51 12.07 -8.98
CA GLU A 624 -13.29 11.63 -9.68
C GLU A 624 -13.54 11.20 -11.12
N VAL A 625 -14.69 10.59 -11.41
CA VAL A 625 -15.05 10.16 -12.77
C VAL A 625 -15.25 11.36 -13.71
N ILE A 626 -15.95 12.41 -13.24
CA ILE A 626 -16.19 13.61 -14.05
C ILE A 626 -14.89 14.40 -14.21
N THR A 627 -14.15 14.63 -13.12
CA THR A 627 -12.89 15.40 -13.19
C THR A 627 -11.86 14.71 -14.09
N SER A 628 -11.60 13.41 -13.89
CA SER A 628 -10.64 12.67 -14.71
C SER A 628 -11.00 12.65 -16.19
N SER A 629 -12.28 12.48 -16.53
CA SER A 629 -12.69 12.42 -17.94
C SER A 629 -12.57 13.79 -18.63
N ILE A 630 -12.84 14.89 -17.93
CA ILE A 630 -12.55 16.24 -18.44
C ILE A 630 -11.03 16.43 -18.61
N THR A 631 -10.24 16.00 -17.62
CA THR A 631 -8.77 16.06 -17.67
C THR A 631 -8.21 15.31 -18.87
N VAL A 632 -8.67 14.09 -19.14
CA VAL A 632 -8.20 13.29 -20.27
C VAL A 632 -8.68 13.88 -21.59
N VAL A 633 -9.97 14.20 -21.75
CA VAL A 633 -10.50 14.70 -23.03
C VAL A 633 -9.83 15.99 -23.47
N ILE A 634 -9.62 16.95 -22.56
CA ILE A 634 -9.00 18.24 -22.88
C ILE A 634 -7.47 18.15 -22.75
N GLY A 635 -6.96 17.68 -21.61
CA GLY A 635 -5.53 17.65 -21.30
C GLY A 635 -4.73 16.71 -22.19
N THR A 636 -5.21 15.49 -22.46
CA THR A 636 -4.54 14.54 -23.35
C THR A 636 -4.54 15.03 -24.79
N THR A 637 -5.62 15.69 -25.23
CA THR A 637 -5.68 16.31 -26.57
C THR A 637 -4.67 17.45 -26.69
N LEU A 638 -4.58 18.34 -25.70
CA LEU A 638 -3.57 19.40 -25.66
C LEU A 638 -2.15 18.83 -25.60
N ASN A 639 -1.89 17.89 -24.70
CA ASN A 639 -0.60 17.21 -24.58
C ASN A 639 -0.19 16.48 -25.86
N TYR A 640 -1.12 15.88 -26.61
CA TYR A 640 -0.81 15.21 -27.87
C TYR A 640 -0.26 16.18 -28.92
N PHE A 641 -0.81 17.39 -29.01
CA PHE A 641 -0.28 18.42 -29.91
C PHE A 641 0.98 19.10 -29.35
N LEU A 642 1.10 19.26 -28.03
CA LEU A 642 2.30 19.80 -27.39
C LEU A 642 3.50 18.85 -27.47
N ASP A 643 3.28 17.53 -27.36
CA ASP A 643 4.33 16.51 -27.51
C ASP A 643 4.58 16.13 -28.99
N ASP A 644 4.45 17.06 -29.94
CA ASP A 644 4.75 16.85 -31.37
C ASP A 644 4.12 15.58 -31.98
N LYS A 645 2.97 15.14 -31.43
CA LYS A 645 2.26 13.91 -31.83
C LYS A 645 3.06 12.61 -31.63
N ILE A 646 3.99 12.54 -30.67
CA ILE A 646 4.79 11.32 -30.40
C ILE A 646 3.97 10.06 -30.06
N ASN A 647 2.74 10.21 -29.54
CA ASN A 647 1.86 9.12 -29.19
C ASN A 647 1.05 8.63 -30.39
N LYS A 648 0.80 7.32 -30.50
CA LYS A 648 0.05 6.77 -31.64
C LYS A 648 -1.42 7.18 -31.56
N ALA A 649 -1.84 8.15 -32.38
CA ALA A 649 -3.20 8.71 -32.37
C ALA A 649 -4.31 7.65 -32.49
N GLU A 650 -4.12 6.69 -33.39
CA GLU A 650 -5.00 5.53 -33.63
C GLU A 650 -5.26 4.68 -32.37
N ILE A 651 -4.37 4.75 -31.38
CA ILE A 651 -4.48 4.04 -30.11
C ILE A 651 -4.87 5.02 -28.98
N LEU A 652 -4.27 6.21 -28.95
CA LEU A 652 -4.51 7.23 -27.93
C LEU A 652 -5.99 7.65 -27.85
N PHE A 653 -6.58 8.04 -28.98
CA PHE A 653 -7.94 8.61 -28.99
C PHE A 653 -9.06 7.60 -28.67
N PRO A 654 -8.97 6.30 -29.06
CA PRO A 654 -9.86 5.28 -28.49
C PRO A 654 -9.79 5.19 -26.95
N GLY A 655 -8.61 5.36 -26.36
CA GLY A 655 -8.44 5.43 -24.91
C GLY A 655 -9.15 6.63 -24.27
N VAL A 656 -9.06 7.80 -24.91
CA VAL A 656 -9.85 9.00 -24.56
C VAL A 656 -11.35 8.74 -24.72
N GLY A 657 -11.76 8.00 -25.76
CA GLY A 657 -13.13 7.55 -25.97
C GLY A 657 -13.67 6.67 -24.85
N CYS A 658 -12.85 5.79 -24.26
CA CYS A 658 -13.22 5.02 -23.08
C CYS A 658 -13.52 5.92 -21.86
N PHE A 659 -12.80 7.03 -21.66
CA PHE A 659 -13.13 8.02 -20.61
C PHE A 659 -14.45 8.74 -20.89
N LEU A 660 -14.76 9.09 -22.15
CA LEU A 660 -16.07 9.65 -22.53
C LEU A 660 -17.23 8.69 -22.22
N ILE A 661 -17.06 7.40 -22.51
CA ILE A 661 -18.05 6.37 -22.15
C ILE A 661 -18.14 6.23 -20.63
N ALA A 662 -17.00 6.26 -19.92
CA ALA A 662 -16.94 6.13 -18.46
C ALA A 662 -17.65 7.29 -17.74
N VAL A 663 -17.55 8.54 -18.19
CA VAL A 663 -18.29 9.67 -17.56
C VAL A 663 -19.80 9.61 -17.82
N CYS A 664 -20.22 9.14 -18.99
CA CYS A 664 -21.64 8.87 -19.27
C CYS A 664 -22.18 7.77 -18.33
N LEU A 665 -21.43 6.67 -18.16
CA LEU A 665 -21.79 5.61 -17.22
C LEU A 665 -21.77 6.09 -15.76
N GLY A 666 -20.76 6.88 -15.35
CA GLY A 666 -20.67 7.46 -14.00
C GLY A 666 -21.80 8.43 -13.68
N SER A 667 -22.25 9.22 -14.67
CA SER A 667 -23.43 10.08 -14.54
C SER A 667 -24.70 9.24 -14.34
N ALA A 668 -24.82 8.11 -15.05
CA ALA A 668 -25.92 7.16 -14.84
C ALA A 668 -25.83 6.44 -13.48
N VAL A 669 -24.62 6.08 -13.02
CA VAL A 669 -24.38 5.55 -11.66
C VAL A 669 -24.82 6.56 -10.60
N HIS A 670 -24.45 7.83 -10.73
CA HIS A 670 -24.87 8.90 -9.82
C HIS A 670 -26.40 9.02 -9.76
N SER A 671 -27.06 9.15 -10.92
CA SER A 671 -28.52 9.28 -11.00
C SER A 671 -29.26 8.07 -10.38
N SER A 672 -28.79 6.85 -10.67
CA SER A 672 -29.34 5.61 -10.13
C SER A 672 -29.15 5.52 -8.61
N ASN A 673 -27.94 5.81 -8.10
CA ASN A 673 -27.63 5.80 -6.67
C ASN A 673 -28.36 6.92 -5.89
N ALA A 674 -28.54 8.10 -6.51
CA ALA A 674 -29.30 9.20 -5.92
C ALA A 674 -30.80 8.84 -5.76
N ALA A 675 -31.38 8.16 -6.75
CA ALA A 675 -32.73 7.61 -6.66
C ALA A 675 -32.83 6.53 -5.56
N ASP A 676 -31.87 5.59 -5.51
CA ASP A 676 -31.78 4.56 -4.47
C ASP A 676 -31.70 5.18 -3.06
N ASN A 677 -30.91 6.25 -2.88
CA ASN A 677 -30.78 6.94 -1.59
C ASN A 677 -32.02 7.76 -1.21
N LYS A 678 -32.69 8.40 -2.18
CA LYS A 678 -33.98 9.08 -1.97
C LYS A 678 -35.08 8.09 -1.57
N ALA A 679 -35.08 6.88 -2.13
CA ALA A 679 -36.00 5.82 -1.76
C ALA A 679 -35.77 5.33 -0.32
N LYS A 680 -34.50 5.07 0.06
CA LYS A 680 -34.12 4.71 1.44
C LYS A 680 -34.62 5.76 2.46
N LEU A 681 -34.35 7.04 2.21
CA LEU A 681 -34.72 8.14 3.12
C LEU A 681 -36.24 8.31 3.30
N LYS A 682 -37.03 8.06 2.25
CA LYS A 682 -38.51 8.10 2.34
C LYS A 682 -39.08 7.03 3.28
N GLY A 683 -38.43 5.87 3.41
CA GLY A 683 -38.88 4.78 4.31
C GLY A 683 -38.96 5.21 5.77
N ILE A 684 -37.97 5.98 6.26
CA ILE A 684 -38.00 6.55 7.62
C ILE A 684 -39.23 7.45 7.82
N THR A 685 -39.60 8.22 6.79
CA THR A 685 -40.74 9.16 6.88
C THR A 685 -42.10 8.45 6.80
N SER A 686 -42.17 7.20 6.33
CA SER A 686 -43.38 6.38 6.40
C SER A 686 -43.48 5.59 7.70
N ASP A 687 -42.37 5.02 8.19
CA ASP A 687 -42.41 4.20 9.41
C ASP A 687 -42.71 5.04 10.66
N ASN A 688 -42.21 6.28 10.72
CA ASN A 688 -42.55 7.23 11.79
C ASN A 688 -43.99 7.76 11.74
N LYS A 689 -44.74 7.59 10.64
CA LYS A 689 -46.16 8.02 10.59
C LYS A 689 -47.06 7.23 11.52
N ASN A 690 -46.71 5.97 11.82
CA ASN A 690 -47.44 5.14 12.79
C ASN A 690 -47.15 5.52 14.26
N VAL A 691 -46.30 6.52 14.50
CA VAL A 691 -46.00 7.10 15.83
C VAL A 691 -46.44 8.57 15.91
N THR A 692 -47.00 9.14 14.83
CA THR A 692 -47.39 10.56 14.75
C THR A 692 -48.82 10.81 15.26
N GLU A 693 -49.20 10.23 16.40
CA GLU A 693 -50.42 10.60 17.14
C GLU A 693 -50.18 11.04 18.59
N THR A 694 -48.92 11.09 19.08
CA THR A 694 -48.68 11.43 20.51
C THR A 694 -47.56 12.45 20.79
N VAL A 695 -46.82 12.95 19.79
CA VAL A 695 -46.01 14.18 19.94
C VAL A 695 -46.06 15.00 18.66
N GLY A 696 -46.46 16.26 18.76
CA GLY A 696 -46.69 17.14 17.61
C GLY A 696 -45.41 17.53 16.87
N PHE A 697 -45.34 17.22 15.57
CA PHE A 697 -44.30 17.70 14.68
C PHE A 697 -44.64 19.12 14.21
N SER A 698 -43.96 20.14 14.77
CA SER A 698 -43.99 21.51 14.25
C SER A 698 -42.59 21.96 13.83
N ALA A 699 -42.53 22.96 12.95
CA ALA A 699 -41.41 23.17 12.03
C ALA A 699 -40.20 23.90 12.64
N TYR A 700 -39.07 23.77 11.91
CA TYR A 700 -37.90 24.66 11.90
C TYR A 700 -38.04 26.02 12.60
N SER A 701 -37.13 26.34 13.53
CA SER A 701 -36.48 27.65 13.63
C SER A 701 -35.28 27.62 14.61
N ASN A 702 -34.66 28.78 14.82
CA ASN A 702 -33.30 28.94 15.34
C ASN A 702 -33.17 28.86 16.88
N GLU A 703 -31.90 29.02 17.28
CA GLU A 703 -31.39 29.53 18.56
C GLU A 703 -30.92 28.54 19.62
N ALA A 704 -29.93 29.01 20.38
CA ALA A 704 -29.21 28.26 21.38
C ALA A 704 -29.53 28.81 22.76
N SER A 705 -29.72 27.90 23.74
CA SER A 705 -29.32 28.14 25.13
C SER A 705 -29.47 26.90 26.01
N GLN A 706 -28.87 26.99 27.19
CA GLN A 706 -28.85 25.99 28.26
C GLN A 706 -30.22 25.88 28.97
N THR A 707 -30.53 24.73 29.59
CA THR A 707 -30.60 24.56 31.08
C THR A 707 -31.28 23.22 31.48
N LYS A 708 -31.06 22.82 32.75
CA LYS A 708 -31.40 21.55 33.43
C LYS A 708 -32.91 21.22 33.57
N GLY A 709 -33.21 19.93 33.74
CA GLY A 709 -33.99 19.46 34.90
C GLY A 709 -35.15 18.47 34.65
N VAL A 710 -35.35 17.55 35.63
CA VAL A 710 -36.46 16.57 35.79
C VAL A 710 -36.45 15.41 34.75
N LYS A 711 -35.97 14.20 35.08
CA LYS A 711 -36.45 13.12 35.99
C LYS A 711 -37.53 12.19 35.40
N ASP A 712 -37.05 10.97 35.13
CA ASP A 712 -37.65 9.66 35.43
C ASP A 712 -38.99 9.26 34.78
N MET A 713 -38.88 8.48 33.69
CA MET A 713 -39.80 7.37 33.39
C MET A 713 -39.02 6.22 32.73
N GLU A 714 -39.31 4.97 33.09
CA GLU A 714 -38.40 3.83 32.94
C GLU A 714 -38.52 3.05 31.62
N ASN A 715 -37.49 2.23 31.36
CA ASN A 715 -37.51 1.01 30.51
C ASN A 715 -37.87 1.13 29.01
N VAL A 716 -36.90 1.60 28.22
CA VAL A 716 -36.54 0.91 26.96
C VAL A 716 -35.02 0.73 26.88
N SER A 717 -34.53 -0.44 27.29
CA SER A 717 -33.12 -0.79 27.19
C SER A 717 -32.76 -1.26 25.77
N SER A 718 -32.58 -0.31 24.85
CA SER A 718 -31.96 -0.57 23.55
C SER A 718 -30.75 0.35 23.36
N ALA A 719 -29.54 -0.21 23.45
CA ALA A 719 -28.35 0.49 23.00
C ALA A 719 -28.52 0.81 21.49
N PRO A 720 -28.23 2.04 21.03
CA PRO A 720 -28.51 2.42 19.66
C PRO A 720 -27.69 1.55 18.70
N GLU A 721 -28.38 0.77 17.87
CA GLU A 721 -27.71 -0.03 16.83
C GLU A 721 -26.97 0.95 15.88
N LYS A 722 -25.62 0.99 15.91
CA LYS A 722 -24.78 1.69 14.91
C LYS A 722 -25.31 1.41 13.50
N ALA A 723 -25.75 2.45 12.81
CA ALA A 723 -26.53 2.27 11.61
C ALA A 723 -25.71 1.55 10.53
N LYS A 724 -26.32 0.53 9.92
CA LYS A 724 -25.62 -0.30 8.93
C LYS A 724 -25.41 0.53 7.66
N ALA A 725 -24.16 0.63 7.19
CA ALA A 725 -23.86 1.39 5.97
C ALA A 725 -24.83 1.01 4.83
N GLY A 726 -25.33 2.01 4.11
CA GLY A 726 -26.38 1.86 3.10
C GLY A 726 -27.83 1.81 3.62
N THR A 727 -28.11 1.96 4.93
CA THR A 727 -29.45 2.33 5.43
C THR A 727 -29.65 3.84 5.42
N ALA A 728 -30.89 4.28 5.58
CA ALA A 728 -31.22 5.70 5.73
C ALA A 728 -30.71 6.28 7.06
N ASP A 729 -30.76 5.52 8.16
CA ASP A 729 -30.23 5.94 9.47
C ASP A 729 -28.72 6.20 9.39
N PHE A 730 -28.00 5.42 8.58
CA PHE A 730 -26.58 5.64 8.35
C PHE A 730 -26.31 6.91 7.55
N LEU A 731 -27.19 7.29 6.61
CA LEU A 731 -27.09 8.56 5.90
C LEU A 731 -27.33 9.74 6.85
N VAL A 732 -28.27 9.62 7.79
CA VAL A 732 -28.53 10.63 8.84
C VAL A 732 -27.36 10.70 9.85
N GLU A 733 -26.84 9.56 10.31
CA GLU A 733 -25.67 9.47 11.21
C GLU A 733 -24.41 10.06 10.54
N LEU A 734 -24.23 9.83 9.24
CA LEU A 734 -23.17 10.41 8.43
C LEU A 734 -23.33 11.93 8.27
N GLU A 735 -24.53 12.41 7.94
CA GLU A 735 -24.82 13.84 7.82
C GLU A 735 -24.58 14.57 9.14
N ASN A 736 -24.91 13.95 10.28
CA ASN A 736 -24.65 14.53 11.59
C ASN A 736 -23.15 14.62 11.91
N ARG A 737 -22.34 13.62 11.53
CA ARG A 737 -20.90 13.55 11.84
C ARG A 737 -19.99 14.35 10.91
N ARG A 738 -20.35 14.44 9.63
CA ARG A 738 -19.50 15.05 8.60
C ARG A 738 -19.31 16.56 8.79
N SER A 739 -18.26 17.14 8.24
CA SER A 739 -18.01 18.59 8.37
C SER A 739 -18.84 19.41 7.39
N ILE A 740 -19.00 18.98 6.14
CA ILE A 740 -19.79 19.72 5.13
C ILE A 740 -21.24 19.20 5.14
N LYS A 741 -22.19 20.00 5.63
CA LYS A 741 -23.62 19.64 5.60
C LYS A 741 -24.20 19.81 4.20
N VAL A 742 -24.84 18.77 3.67
CA VAL A 742 -25.40 18.70 2.31
C VAL A 742 -26.89 18.39 2.25
N PHE A 743 -27.52 17.96 3.35
CA PHE A 743 -28.98 17.81 3.36
C PHE A 743 -29.66 19.16 3.12
N GLY A 744 -30.67 19.17 2.24
CA GLY A 744 -31.33 20.39 1.77
C GLY A 744 -30.53 21.25 0.77
N ARG A 745 -29.29 20.88 0.41
CA ARG A 745 -28.51 21.57 -0.62
C ARG A 745 -28.78 20.99 -2.01
N SER A 746 -28.69 21.82 -3.05
CA SER A 746 -28.79 21.37 -4.44
C SER A 746 -27.53 20.61 -4.87
N THR A 747 -27.71 19.45 -5.50
CA THR A 747 -26.62 18.69 -6.15
C THR A 747 -25.95 19.44 -7.28
N VAL A 748 -26.63 20.44 -7.87
CA VAL A 748 -26.07 21.34 -8.90
C VAL A 748 -24.86 22.09 -8.36
N ILE A 749 -24.85 22.50 -7.08
CA ILE A 749 -23.69 23.17 -6.47
C ILE A 749 -22.47 22.24 -6.50
N GLY A 750 -22.66 20.98 -6.09
CA GLY A 750 -21.61 19.97 -6.13
C GLY A 750 -21.08 19.73 -7.54
N LEU A 751 -21.97 19.50 -8.50
CA LEU A 751 -21.62 19.31 -9.91
C LEU A 751 -20.86 20.51 -10.49
N SER A 752 -21.29 21.75 -10.22
CA SER A 752 -20.58 22.95 -10.68
C SER A 752 -19.15 23.02 -10.17
N ILE A 753 -18.92 22.67 -8.89
CA ILE A 753 -17.58 22.58 -8.31
C ILE A 753 -16.77 21.44 -8.97
N THR A 754 -17.40 20.29 -9.26
CA THR A 754 -16.77 19.18 -10.00
C THR A 754 -16.35 19.57 -11.41
N PHE A 755 -17.21 20.26 -12.18
CA PHE A 755 -16.87 20.73 -13.53
C PHE A 755 -15.73 21.77 -13.52
N PHE A 756 -15.77 22.71 -12.58
CA PHE A 756 -14.67 23.66 -12.37
C PHE A 756 -13.36 22.94 -12.04
N ALA A 757 -13.38 21.96 -11.13
CA ALA A 757 -12.21 21.17 -10.77
C ALA A 757 -11.64 20.38 -11.96
N GLY A 758 -12.49 19.75 -12.77
CA GLY A 758 -12.08 19.03 -13.98
C GLY A 758 -11.47 19.95 -15.04
N PHE A 759 -12.02 21.15 -15.23
CA PHE A 759 -11.41 22.16 -16.10
C PHE A 759 -10.03 22.58 -15.59
N CYS A 760 -9.90 22.91 -14.31
CA CYS A 760 -8.60 23.21 -13.69
C CYS A 760 -7.59 22.07 -13.85
N PHE A 761 -8.02 20.81 -13.68
CA PHE A 761 -7.14 19.67 -13.86
C PHE A 761 -6.72 19.46 -15.33
N SER A 762 -7.59 19.72 -16.30
CA SER A 762 -7.22 19.60 -17.72
C SER A 762 -6.06 20.48 -18.18
N LEU A 763 -5.72 21.52 -17.40
CA LEU A 763 -4.68 22.48 -17.72
C LEU A 763 -3.34 22.21 -17.02
N PHE A 764 -3.27 21.43 -15.93
CA PHE A 764 -2.00 21.26 -15.20
C PHE A 764 -0.96 20.47 -16.00
N SER A 765 -1.38 19.39 -16.67
CA SER A 765 -0.50 18.49 -17.41
C SER A 765 0.07 19.18 -18.66
N PRO A 766 -0.74 19.89 -19.50
CA PRO A 766 -0.23 20.76 -20.56
C PRO A 766 0.71 21.89 -20.10
N ALA A 767 0.40 22.57 -18.99
CA ALA A 767 1.27 23.62 -18.45
C ALA A 767 2.61 23.05 -17.95
N PHE A 768 2.59 21.86 -17.33
CA PHE A 768 3.80 21.16 -16.91
C PHE A 768 4.66 20.71 -18.12
N ASN A 769 4.01 20.21 -19.17
CA ASN A 769 4.65 19.82 -20.42
C ASN A 769 5.38 21.00 -21.08
N LEU A 770 4.71 22.16 -21.17
CA LEU A 770 5.34 23.41 -21.63
C LEU A 770 6.55 23.80 -20.78
N ALA A 771 6.48 23.63 -19.46
CA ALA A 771 7.60 23.92 -18.57
C ALA A 771 8.84 23.03 -18.82
N THR A 772 8.66 21.72 -19.01
CA THR A 772 9.79 20.79 -19.21
C THR A 772 10.27 20.70 -20.66
N ASN A 773 9.42 20.99 -21.65
CA ASN A 773 9.73 20.78 -23.05
C ASN A 773 9.86 22.07 -23.89
N ASP A 774 9.47 23.25 -23.39
CA ASP A 774 9.59 24.57 -24.07
C ASP A 774 9.15 24.56 -25.56
N GLN A 775 7.98 23.99 -25.81
CA GLN A 775 7.43 23.79 -27.16
C GLN A 775 6.93 25.09 -27.82
N TRP A 776 6.88 26.19 -27.07
CA TRP A 776 6.65 27.54 -27.58
C TRP A 776 7.94 28.36 -27.74
N HIS A 777 9.11 27.74 -27.55
CA HIS A 777 10.44 28.36 -27.73
C HIS A 777 10.59 29.68 -26.97
N THR A 778 10.14 29.68 -25.71
CA THR A 778 10.10 30.84 -24.82
C THR A 778 11.44 31.09 -24.12
N LEU A 779 12.31 30.08 -24.05
CA LEU A 779 13.66 30.22 -23.50
C LEU A 779 14.61 30.90 -24.49
N LYS A 780 15.54 31.68 -23.95
CA LYS A 780 16.63 32.29 -24.73
C LYS A 780 17.52 31.20 -25.33
N LYS A 781 18.03 31.43 -26.55
CA LYS A 781 18.96 30.49 -27.22
C LYS A 781 20.15 30.15 -26.32
N GLY A 782 20.36 28.86 -26.07
CA GLY A 782 21.43 28.35 -25.20
C GLY A 782 21.02 28.09 -23.75
N VAL A 783 19.84 28.52 -23.30
CA VAL A 783 19.32 28.16 -21.97
C VAL A 783 18.78 26.71 -22.01
N PRO A 784 19.21 25.82 -21.11
CA PRO A 784 18.74 24.44 -21.07
C PRO A 784 17.30 24.36 -20.54
N LYS A 785 16.53 23.40 -21.07
CA LYS A 785 15.15 23.12 -20.64
C LYS A 785 15.09 22.71 -19.16
N LEU A 786 14.01 23.07 -18.48
CA LEU A 786 13.80 22.77 -17.06
C LEU A 786 13.66 21.24 -16.86
N VAL A 787 14.47 20.63 -15.99
CA VAL A 787 14.32 19.19 -15.70
C VAL A 787 13.05 18.94 -14.89
N VAL A 788 12.44 17.77 -15.08
CA VAL A 788 11.17 17.36 -14.46
C VAL A 788 11.12 17.64 -12.95
N TYR A 789 12.23 17.39 -12.26
CA TYR A 789 12.34 17.56 -10.82
C TYR A 789 12.29 19.04 -10.39
N THR A 790 12.97 19.93 -11.13
CA THR A 790 12.94 21.38 -10.91
C THR A 790 11.58 21.97 -11.27
N ALA A 791 10.98 21.52 -12.37
CA ALA A 791 9.61 21.88 -12.74
C ALA A 791 8.62 21.45 -11.64
N PHE A 792 8.73 20.23 -11.12
CA PHE A 792 7.87 19.72 -10.06
C PHE A 792 8.05 20.43 -8.71
N PHE A 793 9.27 20.88 -8.41
CA PHE A 793 9.51 21.75 -7.26
C PHE A 793 8.75 23.07 -7.38
N TRP A 794 8.94 23.84 -8.45
CA TRP A 794 8.26 25.14 -8.63
C TRP A 794 6.74 25.03 -8.76
N PHE A 795 6.27 23.99 -9.46
CA PHE A 795 4.87 23.58 -9.48
C PHE A 795 4.34 23.39 -8.05
N SER A 796 5.01 22.58 -7.22
CA SER A 796 4.56 22.30 -5.85
C SER A 796 4.68 23.48 -4.89
N VAL A 797 5.67 24.36 -5.08
CA VAL A 797 5.77 25.64 -4.36
C VAL A 797 4.55 26.51 -4.64
N SER A 798 4.14 26.65 -5.90
CA SER A 798 2.94 27.40 -6.26
C SER A 798 1.65 26.77 -5.71
N CYS A 799 1.54 25.43 -5.74
CA CYS A 799 0.44 24.69 -5.11
C CYS A 799 0.29 25.07 -3.63
N PHE A 800 1.42 25.09 -2.91
CA PHE A 800 1.49 25.34 -1.47
C PHE A 800 1.20 26.81 -1.11
N VAL A 801 1.78 27.77 -1.83
CA VAL A 801 1.50 29.20 -1.64
C VAL A 801 0.02 29.49 -1.83
N LEU A 802 -0.58 28.98 -2.92
CA LEU A 802 -2.02 29.15 -3.16
C LEU A 802 -2.87 28.44 -2.10
N ALA A 803 -2.49 27.22 -1.71
CA ALA A 803 -3.18 26.46 -0.67
C ALA A 803 -3.21 27.23 0.66
N ILE A 804 -2.10 27.84 1.08
CA ILE A 804 -2.03 28.69 2.27
C ILE A 804 -2.95 29.91 2.11
N ILE A 805 -2.83 30.68 1.03
CA ILE A 805 -3.63 31.91 0.83
C ILE A 805 -5.13 31.60 0.91
N LEU A 806 -5.60 30.59 0.17
CA LEU A 806 -7.01 30.23 0.13
C LEU A 806 -7.49 29.61 1.45
N ASN A 807 -6.75 28.68 2.05
CA ASN A 807 -7.23 27.99 3.26
C ASN A 807 -7.09 28.83 4.52
N VAL A 808 -6.09 29.71 4.63
CA VAL A 808 -6.05 30.72 5.69
C VAL A 808 -7.21 31.70 5.53
N THR A 809 -7.57 32.09 4.30
CA THR A 809 -8.80 32.86 4.06
C THR A 809 -10.04 32.09 4.52
N PHE A 810 -10.15 30.79 4.20
CA PHE A 810 -11.27 29.93 4.61
C PHE A 810 -11.30 29.55 6.11
N LEU A 811 -10.22 29.77 6.88
CA LEU A 811 -10.30 29.71 8.34
C LEU A 811 -11.24 30.80 8.86
N TYR A 812 -11.04 32.04 8.41
CA TYR A 812 -11.74 33.23 8.91
C TYR A 812 -13.04 33.54 8.15
N ARG A 813 -13.07 33.26 6.84
CA ARG A 813 -14.21 33.40 5.93
C ARG A 813 -14.55 32.03 5.32
N PRO A 814 -15.07 31.09 6.11
CA PRO A 814 -15.42 29.75 5.64
C PRO A 814 -16.54 29.78 4.60
N VAL A 815 -16.39 28.96 3.56
CA VAL A 815 -17.41 28.74 2.54
C VAL A 815 -18.46 27.73 3.01
N LEU A 816 -19.61 27.70 2.31
CA LEU A 816 -20.68 26.70 2.49
C LEU A 816 -21.27 26.60 3.90
N ASN A 817 -21.21 27.66 4.71
CA ASN A 817 -21.66 27.70 6.11
C ASN A 817 -20.91 26.73 7.04
N LEU A 818 -19.66 26.39 6.71
CA LEU A 818 -18.75 25.74 7.66
C LEU A 818 -18.49 26.66 8.88
N PRO A 819 -18.22 26.11 10.07
CA PRO A 819 -17.91 26.92 11.24
C PRO A 819 -16.59 27.68 11.02
N ARG A 820 -16.54 28.92 11.54
CA ARG A 820 -15.30 29.71 11.56
C ARG A 820 -14.25 29.02 12.44
N SER A 821 -13.00 29.15 12.02
CA SER A 821 -11.83 28.68 12.75
C SER A 821 -10.80 29.81 12.86
N SER A 822 -9.62 29.50 13.40
CA SER A 822 -8.48 30.41 13.52
C SER A 822 -7.18 29.64 13.37
N LEU A 823 -6.07 30.33 13.10
CA LEU A 823 -4.74 29.70 13.08
C LEU A 823 -4.42 28.97 14.40
N LYS A 824 -4.85 29.52 15.55
CA LYS A 824 -4.71 28.86 16.87
C LYS A 824 -5.51 27.56 16.96
N ALA A 825 -6.74 27.54 16.44
CA ALA A 825 -7.56 26.34 16.40
C ALA A 825 -7.00 25.29 15.42
N TYR A 826 -6.51 25.71 14.25
CA TYR A 826 -5.81 24.84 13.30
C TYR A 826 -4.55 24.20 13.91
N LEU A 827 -3.67 24.97 14.54
CA LEU A 827 -2.45 24.44 15.16
C LEU A 827 -2.76 23.39 16.26
N ASN A 828 -3.82 23.63 17.05
CA ASN A 828 -4.29 22.71 18.08
C ASN A 828 -5.06 21.49 17.56
N ASP A 829 -5.55 21.50 16.31
CA ASP A 829 -6.34 20.40 15.75
C ASP A 829 -5.46 19.30 15.13
N TRP A 830 -5.20 18.25 15.92
CA TRP A 830 -4.55 17.03 15.45
C TRP A 830 -5.52 15.88 15.15
N ASN A 831 -6.83 16.05 15.30
CA ASN A 831 -7.80 14.95 15.14
C ASN A 831 -7.93 14.55 13.66
N GLY A 832 -7.06 13.63 13.23
CA GLY A 832 -6.93 13.22 11.83
C GLY A 832 -5.78 13.88 11.06
N ARG A 833 -4.99 14.78 11.66
CA ARG A 833 -3.84 15.44 11.01
C ARG A 833 -2.87 14.46 10.34
N GLY A 834 -2.55 13.34 10.99
CA GLY A 834 -1.67 12.32 10.41
C GLY A 834 -2.21 11.67 9.12
N TRP A 835 -3.53 11.58 8.96
CA TRP A 835 -4.14 11.13 7.71
C TRP A 835 -4.03 12.21 6.61
N ALA A 836 -4.18 13.49 6.96
CA ALA A 836 -4.01 14.60 6.01
C ALA A 836 -2.56 14.69 5.51
N PHE A 837 -1.59 14.52 6.42
CA PHE A 837 -0.17 14.39 6.05
C PHE A 837 0.09 13.20 5.11
N GLY A 838 -0.50 12.04 5.39
CA GLY A 838 -0.42 10.87 4.51
C GLY A 838 -1.02 11.12 3.12
N ALA A 839 -2.17 11.80 3.05
CA ALA A 839 -2.79 12.19 1.78
C ALA A 839 -1.89 13.14 0.97
N GLY A 840 -1.23 14.11 1.62
CA GLY A 840 -0.30 15.02 0.95
C GLY A 840 0.93 14.32 0.40
N LEU A 841 1.54 13.40 1.16
CA LEU A 841 2.65 12.58 0.66
C LEU A 841 2.24 11.72 -0.54
N LEU A 842 1.08 11.06 -0.47
CA LEU A 842 0.56 10.25 -1.57
C LEU A 842 0.33 11.09 -2.83
N CYS A 843 -0.27 12.28 -2.70
CA CYS A 843 -0.46 13.15 -3.87
C CYS A 843 0.88 13.65 -4.44
N GLY A 844 1.81 14.06 -3.58
CA GLY A 844 3.11 14.58 -4.02
C GLY A 844 3.98 13.54 -4.72
N PHE A 845 4.12 12.34 -4.13
CA PHE A 845 4.82 11.23 -4.81
C PHE A 845 4.06 10.74 -6.04
N GLY A 846 2.72 10.72 -6.02
CA GLY A 846 1.90 10.36 -7.17
C GLY A 846 2.13 11.29 -8.37
N ASN A 847 2.03 12.61 -8.18
CA ASN A 847 2.28 13.61 -9.22
C ASN A 847 3.73 13.53 -9.73
N GLY A 848 4.71 13.43 -8.83
CA GLY A 848 6.11 13.25 -9.21
C GLY A 848 6.32 12.03 -10.13
N LEU A 849 5.72 10.89 -9.80
CA LEU A 849 5.77 9.68 -10.62
C LEU A 849 5.01 9.81 -11.95
N GLN A 850 3.89 10.54 -11.99
CA GLN A 850 3.19 10.86 -13.25
C GLN A 850 4.10 11.68 -14.17
N PHE A 851 4.74 12.72 -13.66
CA PHE A 851 5.60 13.61 -14.45
C PHE A 851 6.90 12.91 -14.91
N MET A 852 7.48 12.03 -14.09
CA MET A 852 8.59 11.17 -14.50
C MET A 852 8.19 10.23 -15.64
N GLY A 853 7.02 9.58 -15.55
CA GLY A 853 6.49 8.75 -16.64
C GLY A 853 6.17 9.55 -17.91
N GLY A 854 5.59 10.74 -17.77
CA GLY A 854 5.23 11.62 -18.89
C GLY A 854 6.43 12.12 -19.69
N GLN A 855 7.53 12.49 -19.03
CA GLN A 855 8.75 12.88 -19.73
C GLN A 855 9.31 11.77 -20.64
N ALA A 856 9.09 10.50 -20.25
CA ALA A 856 9.60 9.31 -20.90
C ALA A 856 8.70 8.77 -22.04
N ALA A 857 7.40 8.69 -21.77
CA ALA A 857 6.37 8.04 -22.60
C ALA A 857 5.44 9.01 -23.37
N GLY A 858 5.59 10.31 -23.11
CA GLY A 858 4.67 11.38 -23.51
C GLY A 858 3.66 11.70 -22.41
N TYR A 859 3.41 12.99 -22.19
CA TYR A 859 2.46 13.47 -21.19
C TYR A 859 1.03 13.07 -21.54
N ALA A 860 0.70 12.96 -22.83
CA ALA A 860 -0.59 12.44 -23.29
C ALA A 860 -0.81 10.97 -22.86
N ALA A 861 0.23 10.12 -22.91
CA ALA A 861 0.13 8.76 -22.37
C ALA A 861 0.12 8.73 -20.83
N ALA A 862 0.79 9.69 -20.17
CA ALA A 862 0.78 9.81 -18.72
C ALA A 862 -0.55 10.27 -18.13
N ASP A 863 -1.44 10.85 -18.92
CA ASP A 863 -2.82 11.09 -18.51
C ASP A 863 -3.62 9.77 -18.32
N ALA A 864 -3.08 8.58 -18.68
CA ALA A 864 -3.60 7.28 -18.24
C ALA A 864 -3.72 7.17 -16.71
N VAL A 865 -2.87 7.90 -15.97
CA VAL A 865 -2.92 8.03 -14.51
C VAL A 865 -4.25 8.62 -14.02
N GLN A 866 -4.95 9.39 -14.86
CA GLN A 866 -6.27 9.92 -14.54
C GLN A 866 -7.35 8.82 -14.44
N ALA A 867 -7.04 7.55 -14.72
CA ALA A 867 -7.91 6.42 -14.36
C ALA A 867 -8.01 6.17 -12.83
N LEU A 868 -7.58 7.13 -12.01
CA LEU A 868 -7.71 7.17 -10.56
C LEU A 868 -9.11 6.84 -10.01
N PRO A 869 -10.25 6.99 -10.74
CA PRO A 869 -11.53 6.40 -10.33
C PRO A 869 -11.50 4.91 -10.02
N LEU A 870 -10.62 4.13 -10.64
CA LEU A 870 -10.44 2.70 -10.32
C LEU A 870 -10.12 2.48 -8.84
N VAL A 871 -9.17 3.26 -8.33
CA VAL A 871 -8.64 3.12 -6.97
C VAL A 871 -9.48 3.91 -5.98
N SER A 872 -9.91 5.12 -6.32
CA SER A 872 -10.75 5.94 -5.43
C SER A 872 -12.16 5.35 -5.24
N THR A 873 -12.77 4.79 -6.30
CA THR A 873 -14.06 4.08 -6.20
C THR A 873 -13.92 2.76 -5.45
N PHE A 874 -12.81 2.02 -5.62
CA PHE A 874 -12.52 0.84 -4.80
C PHE A 874 -12.48 1.18 -3.31
N TRP A 875 -11.74 2.23 -2.93
CA TRP A 875 -11.73 2.70 -1.54
C TRP A 875 -13.10 3.24 -1.08
N GLY A 876 -13.86 3.91 -1.95
CA GLY A 876 -15.21 4.38 -1.66
C GLY A 876 -16.18 3.24 -1.33
N ILE A 877 -16.16 2.16 -2.10
CA ILE A 877 -16.95 0.95 -1.84
C ILE A 877 -16.47 0.28 -0.55
N LEU A 878 -15.16 0.10 -0.38
CA LEU A 878 -14.59 -0.69 0.73
C LEU A 878 -14.67 0.01 2.09
N ILE A 879 -14.29 1.30 2.16
CA ILE A 879 -14.19 2.05 3.42
C ILE A 879 -15.54 2.68 3.79
N PHE A 880 -16.25 3.25 2.82
CA PHE A 880 -17.47 4.01 3.08
C PHE A 880 -18.76 3.22 2.83
N GLY A 881 -18.67 2.05 2.19
CA GLY A 881 -19.86 1.35 1.71
C GLY A 881 -20.61 2.14 0.65
N GLU A 882 -19.92 2.92 -0.19
CA GLU A 882 -20.56 3.56 -1.34
C GLU A 882 -21.28 2.49 -2.18
N TYR A 883 -22.46 2.84 -2.67
CA TYR A 883 -23.37 1.95 -3.39
C TYR A 883 -23.92 0.75 -2.58
N ARG A 884 -23.66 0.62 -1.27
CA ARG A 884 -24.23 -0.44 -0.43
C ARG A 884 -25.77 -0.41 -0.42
N LYS A 885 -26.38 -1.57 -0.68
CA LYS A 885 -27.84 -1.76 -0.80
C LYS A 885 -28.47 -0.88 -1.89
N SER A 886 -27.75 -0.67 -2.99
CA SER A 886 -28.28 -0.02 -4.18
C SER A 886 -28.91 -1.04 -5.12
N SER A 887 -29.66 -0.56 -6.11
CA SER A 887 -30.31 -1.42 -7.10
C SER A 887 -29.31 -2.19 -7.96
N ARG A 888 -29.75 -3.33 -8.52
CA ARG A 888 -28.94 -4.12 -9.48
C ARG A 888 -28.48 -3.26 -10.67
N ARG A 889 -29.30 -2.29 -11.09
CA ARG A 889 -28.98 -1.29 -12.13
C ARG A 889 -27.74 -0.48 -11.75
N THR A 890 -27.70 0.07 -10.53
CA THR A 890 -26.54 0.84 -10.02
C THR A 890 -25.25 0.01 -10.06
N TYR A 891 -25.30 -1.26 -9.65
CA TYR A 891 -24.13 -2.16 -9.70
C TYR A 891 -23.68 -2.51 -11.13
N ILE A 892 -24.58 -2.75 -12.08
CA ILE A 892 -24.22 -3.03 -13.48
C ILE A 892 -23.53 -1.82 -14.12
N LEU A 893 -24.09 -0.62 -13.93
CA LEU A 893 -23.50 0.63 -14.44
C LEU A 893 -22.10 0.87 -13.84
N LEU A 894 -21.93 0.59 -12.54
CA LEU A 894 -20.66 0.74 -11.82
C LEU A 894 -19.57 -0.21 -12.34
N VAL A 895 -19.90 -1.48 -12.59
CA VAL A 895 -18.94 -2.46 -13.16
C VAL A 895 -18.53 -2.06 -14.57
N ASN A 896 -19.48 -1.68 -15.43
CA ASN A 896 -19.18 -1.25 -16.80
C ASN A 896 -18.33 0.03 -16.83
N MET A 897 -18.59 0.97 -15.91
CA MET A 897 -17.80 2.19 -15.74
C MET A 897 -16.34 1.86 -15.38
N LEU A 898 -16.12 0.99 -14.38
CA LEU A 898 -14.79 0.57 -13.97
C LEU A 898 -14.06 -0.22 -15.08
N PHE A 899 -14.76 -1.08 -15.81
CA PHE A 899 -14.20 -1.78 -16.97
C PHE A 899 -13.68 -0.81 -18.05
N MET A 900 -14.43 0.26 -18.34
CA MET A 900 -13.99 1.28 -19.30
C MET A 900 -12.71 2.00 -18.86
N PHE A 901 -12.52 2.27 -17.56
CA PHE A 901 -11.24 2.80 -17.08
C PHE A 901 -10.09 1.79 -17.19
N ILE A 902 -10.31 0.50 -16.94
CA ILE A 902 -9.27 -0.54 -17.14
C ILE A 902 -8.84 -0.60 -18.61
N ALA A 903 -9.82 -0.61 -19.53
CA ALA A 903 -9.55 -0.56 -20.96
C ALA A 903 -8.79 0.73 -21.35
N ALA A 904 -9.22 1.88 -20.82
CA ALA A 904 -8.55 3.15 -21.09
C ALA A 904 -7.09 3.19 -20.63
N VAL A 905 -6.76 2.64 -19.45
CA VAL A 905 -5.37 2.52 -18.96
C VAL A 905 -4.54 1.71 -19.94
N GLY A 906 -5.00 0.51 -20.32
CA GLY A 906 -4.27 -0.36 -21.25
C GLY A 906 -4.04 0.30 -22.61
N ILE A 907 -5.07 0.95 -23.14
CA ILE A 907 -5.04 1.61 -24.45
C ILE A 907 -4.13 2.87 -24.44
N LEU A 908 -4.32 3.77 -23.47
CA LEU A 908 -3.49 4.98 -23.36
C LEU A 908 -2.02 4.62 -23.12
N MET A 909 -1.73 3.64 -22.25
CA MET A 909 -0.37 3.15 -22.05
C MET A 909 0.20 2.45 -23.30
N ALA A 910 -0.60 1.69 -24.06
CA ALA A 910 -0.14 1.11 -25.33
C ALA A 910 0.21 2.17 -26.39
N SER A 911 -0.47 3.33 -26.36
CA SER A 911 -0.19 4.47 -27.24
C SER A 911 1.14 5.20 -26.96
N SER A 912 1.82 4.87 -25.85
CA SER A 912 3.07 5.53 -25.44
C SER A 912 4.14 5.51 -26.54
N GLY A 913 4.62 6.70 -26.88
CA GLY A 913 5.79 6.89 -27.72
C GLY A 913 7.07 6.74 -26.91
N HIS A 914 8.21 7.02 -27.53
CA HIS A 914 9.49 7.16 -26.85
C HIS A 914 10.17 8.40 -27.43
N ARG A 915 10.49 9.38 -26.58
CA ARG A 915 11.24 10.57 -27.00
C ARG A 915 12.68 10.17 -27.33
N LYS A 916 13.15 10.58 -28.51
CA LYS A 916 14.56 10.47 -28.93
C LYS A 916 15.42 11.54 -28.27
#